data_AF-A0A7W1S8U9-F1
#
_entry.id   AF-A0A7W1S8U9-F1
#
_cell.length_a   1.000
_cell.length_b   1.000
_cell.length_c   1.000
_cell.angle_alpha   90.00
_cell.angle_beta   90.00
_cell.angle_gamma   90.00
#
_symmetry.space_group_name_H-M   'P 1'
#
loop_
_entity.id
_entity.type
_entity.pdbx_description
1 polymer ?
#
loop_
_entity_poly.entity_id
_entity_poly.type
_entity_poly.pdbx_seq_one_letter_code
_entity_poly.pdbx_strand_id
1 'polypeptide(L)'
;YAILYYGFPGINQLHSPFRWIFGVTVGVALLAGFGADALASAIKSVRLTRVFGFAGVISGSLILIGLLVTRLLFPTFEPLIQRLVDNLAQADQAFNGAKMFYSYQFVNVAMLGLMLLGVGIVFLWAGRQPESLRPSPTETRFGRVKPWQVMAIVLVAVDLMAASWSFNPASDPLLLDFTPPAIQWLKQQPGEWRYTTIDTTTNDDPAIGDRGKIMNANMGWRYGLDDIRGYESIIPKQYVDFMSQLAPQVQLDYNRVAPLYTDKQYANMGQNFSLKTALESPLLKLLNVRYVMTSKQFTMPTELTTSSNLRVQPSWHLAYEDEAVRIWEHSYSPRAYVAQLVDGTVPTTTMDWIYGSDVTIKSDSGREKIIQASVQQSAASSWLVLSETYLSGWRAFARPLGGSKDTERPLEAIKVMDNFIGVDVSPAVVQKAFADIHDKLPDAQRTALDNGQLELRVSYSPPSFQIGLFASFISGILLIFMGGIYLWRLFVSAGGQTEGVQVVARNSLAPIILNLFNRGIDFGFAFIMLRILGPEGSGIYTYAGFIFGWFDIFTNFGLNVFLTREVARDPSKAWRYFYNTSVLRLLLMLVGVVLLLGFLSVRQGLAGSTPLTQEALIAIGLLYIGLLPNSLSTGMSALFYAFQQAEYPAAISTIATICKVIFGLAALVLGYGVIGLAAASIVTNTITLVVMVWVGRGLLRDTENLTQGRKDAKAQGEQESSTVSDGVRSYKPDRKLIRGMVGEGWPLMLNHFLATIFFQIDVVIIQYFQGDTVVGQYGVAYKWVNALNVIPAFFTMALLPVMSRQAHEDKQALKRNYGLAIKLLVSVALPVSVVFTALAFVLTGILGGSQFLPDGAIATQLMIWSIPIGWINSLTQYVLIALDLQRRISRAFVIAVSFNIISNLIFIPLYSYRAAAVTTILSELALLIPFAFLLQGAVGRIEWVRLLWKPVVATGAMVAVVLLMAGLSQILAVIAGSVVYLVILLALKPLDAEELERLAPILPFKRLTQKRSAENAS
;
A
#
# COMPACT_ATOMS: atom_id res chain seq x y z
N TYR A 1 25.74 16.54 5.27
CA TYR A 1 25.94 15.45 6.25
C TYR A 1 25.66 15.91 7.68
N ALA A 2 26.47 16.80 8.28
CA ALA A 2 26.20 17.34 9.63
C ALA A 2 24.82 18.02 9.76
N ILE A 3 24.38 18.76 8.74
CA ILE A 3 23.05 19.37 8.69
C ILE A 3 21.91 18.32 8.66
N LEU A 4 22.14 17.15 8.06
CA LEU A 4 21.13 16.10 7.87
C LEU A 4 20.94 15.21 9.11
N TYR A 5 21.97 15.07 9.95
CA TYR A 5 21.94 14.25 11.16
C TYR A 5 21.90 15.10 12.44
N TYR A 6 22.69 16.16 12.53
CA TYR A 6 22.74 17.05 13.70
C TYR A 6 21.85 18.29 13.58
N GLY A 7 21.35 18.60 12.38
CA GLY A 7 20.41 19.72 12.16
C GLY A 7 18.95 19.37 12.44
N PHE A 8 18.61 18.07 12.58
CA PHE A 8 17.27 17.63 12.96
C PHE A 8 17.16 17.49 14.49
N PRO A 9 16.20 18.18 15.13
CA PRO A 9 15.96 18.06 16.57
C PRO A 9 15.72 16.59 16.95
N GLY A 10 16.45 16.08 17.95
CA GLY A 10 16.24 14.75 18.52
C GLY A 10 17.08 13.60 17.96
N ILE A 11 17.87 13.80 16.90
CA ILE A 11 18.74 12.77 16.28
C ILE A 11 20.21 12.99 16.67
N ASN A 12 20.49 13.19 17.96
CA ASN A 12 21.83 13.55 18.44
C ASN A 12 22.64 12.36 18.99
N GLN A 13 22.23 11.11 18.71
CA GLN A 13 22.68 9.94 19.49
C GLN A 13 23.49 8.90 18.73
N LEU A 14 23.57 8.95 17.39
CA LEU A 14 24.15 7.83 16.65
C LEU A 14 25.68 7.90 16.63
N HIS A 15 26.40 7.47 17.68
CA HIS A 15 27.87 7.16 17.82
C HIS A 15 28.65 6.53 16.65
N SER A 16 27.97 5.76 15.81
CA SER A 16 28.52 4.51 15.25
C SER A 16 29.34 4.68 13.95
N PRO A 17 30.39 3.87 13.69
CA PRO A 17 31.09 3.82 12.40
C PRO A 17 30.19 3.49 11.20
N PHE A 18 29.01 2.88 11.40
CA PHE A 18 28.03 2.60 10.33
C PHE A 18 27.40 3.88 9.72
N ARG A 19 27.62 5.05 10.35
CA ARG A 19 27.36 6.42 9.87
C ARG A 19 27.73 6.71 8.42
N TRP A 20 28.72 6.01 7.88
CA TRP A 20 29.30 6.25 6.56
C TRP A 20 28.61 5.45 5.45
N ILE A 21 27.88 4.38 5.78
CA ILE A 21 27.33 3.46 4.76
C ILE A 21 26.39 4.21 3.82
N PHE A 22 25.42 4.98 4.32
CA PHE A 22 24.44 5.63 3.44
C PHE A 22 25.07 6.69 2.51
N GLY A 23 25.98 7.51 3.04
CA GLY A 23 26.69 8.51 2.25
C GLY A 23 27.61 7.88 1.22
N VAL A 24 28.32 6.81 1.60
CA VAL A 24 29.15 6.01 0.69
C VAL A 24 28.29 5.31 -0.35
N THR A 25 27.18 4.69 0.01
CA THR A 25 26.26 4.03 -0.94
C THR A 25 25.67 5.01 -1.95
N VAL A 26 25.22 6.20 -1.50
CA VAL A 26 24.73 7.25 -2.41
C VAL A 26 25.87 7.76 -3.30
N GLY A 27 27.05 7.98 -2.74
CA GLY A 27 28.24 8.38 -3.51
C GLY A 27 28.62 7.35 -4.57
N VAL A 28 28.68 6.06 -4.21
CA VAL A 28 28.96 4.94 -5.10
C VAL A 28 27.88 4.81 -6.18
N ALA A 29 26.60 4.95 -5.84
CA ALA A 29 25.51 4.89 -6.82
C ALA A 29 25.55 6.07 -7.80
N LEU A 30 25.86 7.28 -7.34
CA LEU A 30 26.05 8.46 -8.20
C LEU A 30 27.27 8.29 -9.11
N LEU A 31 28.39 7.82 -8.58
CA LEU A 31 29.60 7.54 -9.36
C LEU A 31 29.37 6.42 -10.38
N ALA A 32 28.60 5.38 -10.03
CA ALA A 32 28.20 4.33 -10.96
C ALA A 32 27.26 4.87 -12.05
N GLY A 33 26.32 5.76 -11.70
CA GLY A 33 25.45 6.46 -12.64
C GLY A 33 26.23 7.35 -13.61
N PHE A 34 27.13 8.20 -13.11
CA PHE A 34 28.02 9.01 -13.93
C PHE A 34 28.96 8.15 -14.77
N GLY A 35 29.47 7.04 -14.23
CA GLY A 35 30.28 6.07 -14.96
C GLY A 35 29.51 5.40 -16.09
N ALA A 36 28.26 5.03 -15.87
CA ALA A 36 27.38 4.46 -16.90
C ALA A 36 27.03 5.47 -18.00
N ASP A 37 26.78 6.74 -17.63
CA ASP A 37 26.50 7.81 -18.60
C ASP A 37 27.76 8.20 -19.39
N ALA A 38 28.92 8.28 -18.72
CA ALA A 38 30.23 8.46 -19.34
C ALA A 38 30.59 7.29 -20.28
N LEU A 39 30.27 6.05 -19.89
CA LEU A 39 30.44 4.86 -20.74
C LEU A 39 29.55 4.95 -21.98
N ALA A 40 28.28 5.31 -21.81
CA ALA A 40 27.34 5.46 -22.91
C ALA A 40 27.76 6.56 -23.91
N SER A 41 28.42 7.62 -23.42
CA SER A 41 28.95 8.71 -24.24
C SER A 41 30.34 8.40 -24.84
N ALA A 42 31.23 7.73 -24.12
CA ALA A 42 32.57 7.34 -24.60
C ALA A 42 32.52 6.30 -25.74
N ILE A 43 31.51 5.41 -25.74
CA ILE A 43 31.28 4.40 -26.78
C ILE A 43 30.97 5.03 -28.16
N LYS A 44 30.63 6.33 -28.21
CA LYS A 44 30.51 7.08 -29.47
C LYS A 44 31.88 7.31 -30.13
N SER A 45 32.98 7.31 -29.37
CA SER A 45 34.35 7.46 -29.88
C SER A 45 35.09 6.12 -29.90
N VAL A 46 35.31 5.58 -31.12
CA VAL A 46 36.06 4.31 -31.34
C VAL A 46 37.46 4.39 -30.70
N ARG A 47 38.10 5.56 -30.81
CA ARG A 47 39.48 5.78 -30.39
C ARG A 47 39.63 5.73 -28.87
N LEU A 48 38.80 6.47 -28.13
CA LEU A 48 38.81 6.43 -26.66
C LEU A 48 38.43 5.05 -26.13
N THR A 49 37.44 4.40 -26.74
CA THR A 49 37.00 3.05 -26.34
C THR A 49 38.14 2.03 -26.43
N ARG A 50 38.96 2.10 -27.49
CA ARG A 50 40.13 1.23 -27.63
C ARG A 50 41.25 1.59 -26.65
N VAL A 51 41.52 2.88 -26.43
CA VAL A 51 42.55 3.33 -25.48
C VAL A 51 42.24 2.84 -24.06
N PHE A 52 41.01 3.05 -23.57
CA PHE A 52 40.60 2.55 -22.27
C PHE A 52 40.59 1.02 -22.20
N GLY A 53 40.17 0.36 -23.29
CA GLY A 53 40.21 -1.10 -23.40
C GLY A 53 41.62 -1.67 -23.25
N PHE A 54 42.60 -1.14 -24.00
CA PHE A 54 43.99 -1.56 -23.90
C PHE A 54 44.62 -1.20 -22.55
N ALA A 55 44.35 0.00 -22.02
CA ALA A 55 44.85 0.40 -20.72
C ALA A 55 44.35 -0.54 -19.61
N GLY A 56 43.05 -0.88 -19.60
CA GLY A 56 42.49 -1.82 -18.62
C GLY A 56 43.10 -3.22 -18.70
N VAL A 57 43.25 -3.77 -19.92
CA VAL A 57 43.89 -5.09 -20.11
C VAL A 57 45.35 -5.08 -19.69
N ILE A 58 46.12 -4.06 -20.08
CA ILE A 58 47.54 -3.94 -19.73
C ILE A 58 47.70 -3.81 -18.21
N SER A 59 47.00 -2.86 -17.57
CA SER A 59 47.10 -2.63 -16.13
C SER A 59 46.66 -3.85 -15.32
N GLY A 60 45.52 -4.46 -15.68
CA GLY A 60 45.05 -5.69 -15.02
C GLY A 60 46.04 -6.84 -15.17
N SER A 61 46.59 -7.04 -16.37
CA SER A 61 47.58 -8.09 -16.64
C SER A 61 48.89 -7.84 -15.87
N LEU A 62 49.39 -6.61 -15.83
CA LEU A 62 50.59 -6.25 -15.08
C LEU A 62 50.43 -6.48 -13.58
N ILE A 63 49.26 -6.15 -13.01
CA ILE A 63 48.96 -6.41 -11.60
C ILE A 63 48.94 -7.92 -11.31
N LEU A 64 48.27 -8.71 -12.15
CA LEU A 64 48.18 -10.16 -11.96
C LEU A 64 49.53 -10.86 -12.16
N ILE A 65 50.31 -10.44 -13.16
CA ILE A 65 51.68 -10.92 -13.36
C ILE A 65 52.56 -10.50 -12.19
N GLY A 66 52.45 -9.26 -11.71
CA GLY A 66 53.17 -8.76 -10.54
C GLY A 66 52.85 -9.58 -9.28
N LEU A 67 51.59 -9.92 -9.06
CA LEU A 67 51.17 -10.80 -7.97
C LEU A 67 51.70 -12.23 -8.12
N LEU A 68 51.70 -12.77 -9.34
CA LEU A 68 52.27 -14.09 -9.60
C LEU A 68 53.78 -14.09 -9.33
N VAL A 69 54.51 -13.08 -9.82
CA VAL A 69 55.95 -12.91 -9.62
C VAL A 69 56.27 -12.73 -8.13
N THR A 70 55.57 -11.84 -7.43
CA THR A 70 55.77 -11.62 -5.98
C THR A 70 55.37 -12.83 -5.15
N ARG A 71 54.44 -13.68 -5.62
CA ARG A 71 54.10 -14.95 -4.96
C ARG A 71 55.18 -16.01 -5.16
N LEU A 72 55.68 -16.16 -6.40
CA LEU A 72 56.72 -17.14 -6.75
C LEU A 72 58.08 -16.78 -6.16
N LEU A 73 58.38 -15.48 -6.05
CA LEU A 73 59.61 -14.94 -5.50
C LEU A 73 59.39 -14.26 -4.14
N PHE A 74 58.42 -14.73 -3.35
CA PHE A 74 58.03 -14.09 -2.09
C PHE A 74 59.22 -13.81 -1.13
N PRO A 75 60.18 -14.74 -0.91
CA PRO A 75 61.33 -14.48 -0.05
C PRO A 75 62.16 -13.26 -0.47
N THR A 76 62.20 -12.94 -1.77
CA THR A 76 62.91 -11.79 -2.31
C THR A 76 62.16 -10.47 -2.05
N PHE A 77 60.83 -10.51 -2.01
CA PHE A 77 59.97 -9.34 -1.80
C PHE A 77 59.52 -9.13 -0.35
N GLU A 78 59.66 -10.14 0.52
CA GLU A 78 59.28 -10.09 1.93
C GLU A 78 59.89 -8.90 2.70
N PRO A 79 61.19 -8.54 2.56
CA PRO A 79 61.75 -7.38 3.24
C PRO A 79 61.13 -6.05 2.81
N LEU A 80 60.71 -5.94 1.55
CA LEU A 80 60.01 -4.76 1.02
C LEU A 80 58.61 -4.65 1.63
N ILE A 81 57.90 -5.77 1.72
CA ILE A 81 56.55 -5.84 2.29
C ILE A 81 56.60 -5.58 3.81
N GLN A 82 57.61 -6.07 4.50
CA GLN A 82 57.79 -5.79 5.93
C GLN A 82 58.00 -4.29 6.17
N ARG A 83 58.86 -3.63 5.37
CA ARG A 83 59.00 -2.17 5.42
C ARG A 83 57.68 -1.44 5.15
N LEU A 84 56.81 -1.98 4.30
CA LEU A 84 55.48 -1.41 4.06
C LEU A 84 54.57 -1.53 5.30
N VAL A 85 54.57 -2.69 5.97
CA VAL A 85 53.80 -2.90 7.21
C VAL A 85 54.29 -1.97 8.32
N ASP A 86 55.60 -1.88 8.52
CA ASP A 86 56.19 -1.08 9.60
C ASP A 86 55.96 0.43 9.42
N ASN A 87 55.79 0.89 8.17
CA ASN A 87 55.54 2.29 7.85
C ASN A 87 54.05 2.64 7.69
N LEU A 88 53.15 1.65 7.72
CA LEU A 88 51.71 1.90 7.68
C LEU A 88 51.17 2.05 9.11
N ALA A 89 50.58 3.21 9.42
CA ALA A 89 50.02 3.47 10.76
C ALA A 89 49.02 2.38 11.17
N GLN A 90 49.23 1.78 12.36
CA GLN A 90 48.41 0.73 12.98
C GLN A 90 48.40 -0.62 12.26
N ALA A 91 49.14 -0.83 11.17
CA ALA A 91 49.20 -2.13 10.51
C ALA A 91 49.92 -3.18 11.37
N ASP A 92 50.88 -2.77 12.19
CA ASP A 92 51.58 -3.58 13.20
C ASP A 92 50.64 -4.10 14.31
N GLN A 93 49.56 -3.37 14.62
CA GLN A 93 48.54 -3.80 15.58
C GLN A 93 47.57 -4.83 14.97
N ALA A 94 47.36 -4.79 13.66
CA ALA A 94 46.40 -5.65 12.96
C ALA A 94 47.03 -6.90 12.32
N PHE A 95 48.32 -6.84 11.97
CA PHE A 95 49.02 -7.92 11.26
C PHE A 95 50.32 -8.27 11.97
N ASN A 96 50.49 -9.55 12.30
CA ASN A 96 51.66 -10.07 13.00
C ASN A 96 52.96 -10.08 12.13
N GLY A 97 52.91 -9.56 10.89
CA GLY A 97 54.08 -9.47 10.00
C GLY A 97 53.74 -9.47 8.50
N ALA A 98 54.78 -9.31 7.66
CA ALA A 98 54.68 -9.19 6.20
C ALA A 98 53.89 -10.33 5.54
N LYS A 99 54.05 -11.57 6.01
CA LYS A 99 53.36 -12.73 5.44
C LYS A 99 51.85 -12.68 5.66
N MET A 100 51.40 -12.26 6.84
CA MET A 100 49.97 -12.13 7.17
C MET A 100 49.35 -10.97 6.38
N PHE A 101 50.03 -9.82 6.35
CA PHE A 101 49.62 -8.67 5.57
C PHE A 101 49.54 -8.98 4.07
N TYR A 102 50.58 -9.63 3.52
CA TYR A 102 50.61 -10.06 2.13
C TYR A 102 49.48 -11.03 1.81
N SER A 103 49.26 -12.07 2.64
CA SER A 103 48.18 -13.02 2.43
C SER A 103 46.81 -12.35 2.40
N TYR A 104 46.59 -11.35 3.27
CA TYR A 104 45.35 -10.58 3.30
C TYR A 104 45.20 -9.71 2.05
N GLN A 105 46.24 -8.94 1.70
CA GLN A 105 46.17 -8.01 0.56
C GLN A 105 46.25 -8.69 -0.81
N PHE A 106 46.84 -9.89 -0.89
CA PHE A 106 46.98 -10.64 -2.13
C PHE A 106 45.63 -10.83 -2.84
N VAL A 107 44.60 -11.20 -2.08
CA VAL A 107 43.24 -11.40 -2.61
C VAL A 107 42.65 -10.08 -3.10
N ASN A 108 42.80 -8.99 -2.35
CA ASN A 108 42.26 -7.67 -2.72
C ASN A 108 42.92 -7.12 -4.00
N VAL A 109 44.24 -7.24 -4.11
CA VAL A 109 44.99 -6.79 -5.29
C VAL A 109 44.70 -7.70 -6.49
N ALA A 110 44.48 -9.01 -6.27
CA ALA A 110 44.08 -9.93 -7.34
C ALA A 110 42.70 -9.59 -7.90
N MET A 111 41.74 -9.27 -7.02
CA MET A 111 40.42 -8.79 -7.43
C MET A 111 40.53 -7.51 -8.27
N LEU A 112 41.34 -6.52 -7.85
CA LEU A 112 41.59 -5.31 -8.64
C LEU A 112 42.14 -5.63 -10.04
N GLY A 113 43.14 -6.52 -10.11
CA GLY A 113 43.72 -6.95 -11.39
C GLY A 113 42.71 -7.62 -12.32
N LEU A 114 41.89 -8.53 -11.78
CA LEU A 114 40.82 -9.21 -12.53
C LEU A 114 39.72 -8.24 -13.00
N MET A 115 39.31 -7.29 -12.16
CA MET A 115 38.29 -6.31 -12.53
C MET A 115 38.78 -5.36 -13.63
N LEU A 116 40.01 -4.84 -13.53
CA LEU A 116 40.60 -3.99 -14.57
C LEU A 116 40.74 -4.73 -15.90
N LEU A 117 41.13 -6.01 -15.86
CA LEU A 117 41.21 -6.87 -17.02
C LEU A 117 39.82 -7.11 -17.64
N GLY A 118 38.80 -7.38 -16.81
CA GLY A 118 37.41 -7.52 -17.24
C GLY A 118 36.86 -6.25 -17.90
N VAL A 119 37.10 -5.08 -17.30
CA VAL A 119 36.71 -3.78 -17.84
C VAL A 119 37.40 -3.57 -19.19
N GLY A 120 38.70 -3.81 -19.27
CA GLY A 120 39.46 -3.71 -20.52
C GLY A 120 38.90 -4.57 -21.64
N ILE A 121 38.56 -5.83 -21.36
CA ILE A 121 37.94 -6.76 -22.32
C ILE A 121 36.58 -6.24 -22.81
N VAL A 122 35.73 -5.77 -21.91
CA VAL A 122 34.39 -5.24 -22.26
C VAL A 122 34.52 -4.02 -23.18
N PHE A 123 35.43 -3.09 -22.88
CA PHE A 123 35.70 -1.92 -23.73
C PHE A 123 36.26 -2.32 -25.11
N LEU A 124 37.22 -3.25 -25.17
CA LEU A 124 37.74 -3.76 -26.45
C LEU A 124 36.66 -4.47 -27.28
N TRP A 125 35.74 -5.19 -26.62
CA TRP A 125 34.62 -5.86 -27.27
C TRP A 125 33.59 -4.85 -27.81
N ALA A 126 33.29 -3.79 -27.05
CA ALA A 126 32.44 -2.69 -27.49
C ALA A 126 33.05 -1.95 -28.70
N GLY A 127 34.38 -1.76 -28.72
CA GLY A 127 35.11 -1.06 -29.79
C GLY A 127 35.35 -1.82 -31.10
N ARG A 128 34.89 -3.08 -31.21
CA ARG A 128 35.02 -3.95 -32.41
C ARG A 128 33.82 -3.91 -33.38
N GLN A 129 32.74 -3.21 -33.04
CA GLN A 129 31.53 -3.19 -33.87
C GLN A 129 31.68 -2.21 -35.05
N PRO A 130 31.35 -2.61 -36.29
CA PRO A 130 31.35 -1.72 -37.46
C PRO A 130 30.48 -0.48 -37.27
N GLU A 131 30.89 0.63 -37.87
CA GLU A 131 30.19 1.92 -37.79
C GLU A 131 28.75 1.86 -38.34
N SER A 132 28.49 0.90 -39.25
CA SER A 132 27.18 0.59 -39.83
C SER A 132 26.18 -0.10 -38.90
N LEU A 133 26.61 -0.55 -37.71
CA LEU A 133 25.76 -1.18 -36.67
C LEU A 133 25.58 -0.28 -35.43
N ARG A 134 25.92 1.01 -35.58
CA ARG A 134 25.69 2.05 -34.56
C ARG A 134 24.31 2.66 -34.78
N PRO A 135 23.45 2.73 -33.75
CA PRO A 135 22.15 3.36 -33.92
C PRO A 135 22.34 4.86 -34.23
N SER A 136 21.62 5.34 -35.23
CA SER A 136 21.30 6.77 -35.36
C SER A 136 20.69 7.27 -34.04
N PRO A 137 20.87 8.54 -33.63
CA PRO A 137 20.18 9.12 -32.46
C PRO A 137 18.66 8.95 -32.51
N THR A 138 18.09 8.74 -33.70
CA THR A 138 16.67 8.52 -33.95
C THR A 138 16.23 7.04 -33.91
N GLU A 139 17.17 6.08 -33.83
CA GLU A 139 16.88 4.64 -33.82
C GLU A 139 17.33 3.96 -32.52
N THR A 140 16.79 4.37 -31.38
CA THR A 140 16.87 3.55 -30.16
C THR A 140 15.77 2.47 -30.18
N ARG A 141 15.85 1.55 -31.15
CA ARG A 141 15.07 0.29 -31.11
C ARG A 141 15.65 -0.62 -30.04
N PHE A 142 14.99 -0.71 -28.88
CA PHE A 142 15.22 -1.80 -27.93
C PHE A 142 14.72 -3.11 -28.53
N GLY A 143 15.65 -3.88 -29.10
CA GLY A 143 15.36 -5.22 -29.64
C GLY A 143 16.53 -6.20 -29.61
N ARG A 144 17.76 -5.77 -29.33
CA ARG A 144 18.90 -6.67 -29.06
C ARG A 144 19.85 -6.00 -28.08
N VAL A 145 19.74 -6.34 -26.79
CA VAL A 145 20.81 -6.04 -25.82
C VAL A 145 22.05 -6.75 -26.33
N LYS A 146 23.11 -6.00 -26.64
CA LYS A 146 24.33 -6.59 -27.20
C LYS A 146 25.03 -7.38 -26.08
N PRO A 147 25.61 -8.56 -26.34
CA PRO A 147 26.23 -9.39 -25.30
C PRO A 147 27.28 -8.68 -24.42
N TRP A 148 28.00 -7.69 -24.97
CA TRP A 148 28.95 -6.89 -24.19
C TRP A 148 28.27 -5.97 -23.16
N GLN A 149 27.04 -5.51 -23.42
CA GLN A 149 26.26 -4.70 -22.47
C GLN A 149 25.83 -5.54 -21.28
N VAL A 150 25.40 -6.78 -21.55
CA VAL A 150 25.10 -7.76 -20.49
C VAL A 150 26.35 -8.03 -19.67
N MET A 151 27.50 -8.24 -20.34
CA MET A 151 28.77 -8.46 -19.64
C MET A 151 29.22 -7.25 -18.81
N ALA A 152 29.02 -6.03 -19.29
CA ALA A 152 29.32 -4.81 -18.54
C ALA A 152 28.46 -4.71 -17.26
N ILE A 153 27.16 -4.98 -17.38
CA ILE A 153 26.23 -4.99 -16.24
C ILE A 153 26.62 -6.08 -15.24
N VAL A 154 26.93 -7.29 -15.73
CA VAL A 154 27.38 -8.41 -14.90
C VAL A 154 28.68 -8.05 -14.17
N LEU A 155 29.65 -7.44 -14.86
CA LEU A 155 30.92 -7.06 -14.25
C LEU A 155 30.75 -6.03 -13.13
N VAL A 156 29.90 -5.02 -13.34
CA VAL A 156 29.56 -4.03 -12.29
C VAL A 156 28.86 -4.70 -11.11
N ALA A 157 27.95 -5.64 -11.37
CA ALA A 157 27.29 -6.40 -10.30
C ALA A 157 28.28 -7.26 -9.52
N VAL A 158 29.20 -7.96 -10.20
CA VAL A 158 30.23 -8.78 -9.56
C VAL A 158 31.20 -7.93 -8.74
N ASP A 159 31.61 -6.75 -9.23
CA ASP A 159 32.47 -5.82 -8.47
C ASP A 159 31.80 -5.34 -7.17
N LEU A 160 30.53 -4.89 -7.26
CA LEU A 160 29.75 -4.48 -6.10
C LEU A 160 29.53 -5.63 -5.10
N MET A 161 29.31 -6.85 -5.59
CA MET A 161 29.18 -8.04 -4.76
C MET A 161 30.51 -8.41 -4.09
N ALA A 162 31.62 -8.42 -4.83
CA ALA A 162 32.95 -8.75 -4.32
C ALA A 162 33.39 -7.75 -3.24
N ALA A 163 33.14 -6.46 -3.45
CA ALA A 163 33.41 -5.41 -2.46
C ALA A 163 32.60 -5.56 -1.15
N SER A 164 31.44 -6.22 -1.20
CA SER A 164 30.53 -6.37 -0.06
C SER A 164 30.57 -7.76 0.58
N TRP A 165 31.15 -8.77 -0.08
CA TRP A 165 31.04 -10.18 0.30
C TRP A 165 31.65 -10.49 1.67
N SER A 166 32.80 -9.89 1.99
CA SER A 166 33.55 -10.08 3.23
C SER A 166 33.27 -9.03 4.32
N PHE A 167 32.45 -8.01 4.02
CA PHE A 167 31.99 -7.06 5.05
C PHE A 167 31.10 -7.74 6.11
N ASN A 168 30.57 -8.93 5.79
CA ASN A 168 29.97 -9.82 6.77
C ASN A 168 31.09 -10.63 7.45
N PRO A 169 31.35 -10.45 8.75
CA PRO A 169 32.24 -11.35 9.48
C PRO A 169 31.60 -12.74 9.52
N ALA A 170 31.94 -13.59 8.56
CA ALA A 170 31.55 -14.99 8.57
C ALA A 170 32.40 -15.69 9.64
N SER A 171 31.91 -15.66 10.89
CA SER A 171 32.42 -16.56 11.94
C SER A 171 32.17 -18.00 11.51
N ASP A 172 33.11 -18.90 11.81
CA ASP A 172 32.90 -20.33 11.59
C ASP A 172 31.62 -20.78 12.33
N PRO A 173 30.58 -21.26 11.63
CA PRO A 173 29.33 -21.67 12.26
C PRO A 173 29.53 -22.83 13.26
N LEU A 174 30.63 -23.60 13.17
CA LEU A 174 30.95 -24.63 14.16
C LEU A 174 31.27 -24.05 15.54
N LEU A 175 31.81 -22.82 15.62
CA LEU A 175 31.97 -22.10 16.90
C LEU A 175 30.61 -21.73 17.51
N LEU A 176 29.52 -21.84 16.75
CA LEU A 176 28.17 -21.57 17.21
C LEU A 176 27.48 -22.79 17.85
N ASP A 177 28.01 -24.00 17.69
CA ASP A 177 27.36 -25.26 18.10
C ASP A 177 27.60 -25.67 19.57
N PHE A 178 28.35 -24.85 20.32
CA PHE A 178 28.61 -25.09 21.74
C PHE A 178 27.64 -24.31 22.64
N THR A 179 26.99 -25.00 23.58
CA THR A 179 26.19 -24.41 24.66
C THR A 179 26.83 -24.71 26.02
N PRO A 180 27.34 -23.70 26.75
CA PRO A 180 28.00 -23.90 28.05
C PRO A 180 27.08 -24.55 29.11
N PRO A 181 27.62 -25.35 30.05
CA PRO A 181 26.83 -26.00 31.12
C PRO A 181 25.95 -25.02 31.93
N ALA A 182 26.48 -23.86 32.31
CA ALA A 182 25.72 -22.80 32.99
C ALA A 182 24.48 -22.34 32.20
N ILE A 183 24.60 -22.24 30.87
CA ILE A 183 23.50 -21.85 29.98
C ILE A 183 22.49 -22.99 29.84
N GLN A 184 22.95 -24.24 29.76
CA GLN A 184 22.05 -25.40 29.76
C GLN A 184 21.23 -25.48 31.04
N TRP A 185 21.87 -25.23 32.19
CA TRP A 185 21.19 -25.19 33.49
C TRP A 185 20.15 -24.07 33.54
N LEU A 186 20.49 -22.86 33.09
CA LEU A 186 19.54 -21.73 33.00
C LEU A 186 18.32 -22.10 32.14
N LYS A 187 18.52 -22.69 30.96
CA LYS A 187 17.41 -23.10 30.06
C LYS A 187 16.46 -24.14 30.65
N GLN A 188 16.87 -24.87 31.69
CA GLN A 188 16.03 -25.85 32.38
C GLN A 188 15.17 -25.22 33.49
N GLN A 189 15.39 -23.95 33.84
CA GLN A 189 14.68 -23.29 34.94
C GLN A 189 13.26 -22.89 34.50
N PRO A 190 12.22 -23.24 35.27
CA PRO A 190 10.84 -22.96 34.91
C PRO A 190 10.46 -21.48 35.09
N GLY A 191 9.45 -21.06 34.33
CA GLY A 191 8.86 -19.72 34.40
C GLY A 191 9.57 -18.68 33.52
N GLU A 192 8.94 -17.51 33.40
CA GLU A 192 9.53 -16.33 32.75
C GLU A 192 10.41 -15.59 33.76
N TRP A 193 11.70 -15.50 33.49
CA TRP A 193 12.67 -14.82 34.34
C TRP A 193 13.73 -14.11 33.49
N ARG A 194 14.34 -13.06 34.04
CA ARG A 194 15.50 -12.37 33.47
C ARG A 194 16.75 -12.60 34.30
N TYR A 195 17.91 -12.36 33.69
CA TYR A 195 19.18 -12.31 34.40
C TYR A 195 19.91 -10.97 34.17
N THR A 196 20.95 -10.75 34.97
CA THR A 196 21.97 -9.73 34.73
C THR A 196 23.34 -10.27 35.16
N THR A 197 24.40 -9.48 35.01
CA THR A 197 25.74 -9.88 35.43
C THR A 197 26.42 -8.81 36.27
N ILE A 198 27.45 -9.25 37.00
CA ILE A 198 28.43 -8.38 37.63
C ILE A 198 29.73 -8.51 36.83
N ASP A 199 30.20 -7.40 36.25
CA ASP A 199 31.50 -7.34 35.57
C ASP A 199 32.59 -7.19 36.62
N THR A 200 33.55 -8.13 36.65
CA THR A 200 34.67 -8.12 37.60
C THR A 200 36.02 -7.85 36.94
N THR A 201 36.05 -7.33 35.72
CA THR A 201 37.31 -6.96 35.06
C THR A 201 37.98 -5.79 35.76
N THR A 202 39.21 -5.99 36.22
CA THR A 202 40.05 -4.94 36.77
C THR A 202 41.32 -4.79 35.95
N ASN A 203 41.70 -3.56 35.61
CA ASN A 203 43.00 -3.27 34.97
C ASN A 203 44.20 -3.57 35.90
N ASP A 204 43.95 -3.80 37.19
CA ASP A 204 44.97 -3.92 38.25
C ASP A 204 45.35 -5.37 38.60
N ASP A 205 44.60 -6.37 38.11
CA ASP A 205 44.93 -7.79 38.30
C ASP A 205 45.16 -8.47 36.92
N PRO A 206 46.42 -8.56 36.47
CA PRO A 206 46.77 -9.20 35.20
C PRO A 206 46.37 -10.67 35.10
N ALA A 207 46.11 -11.34 36.25
CA ALA A 207 45.70 -12.74 36.28
C ALA A 207 44.22 -12.93 35.91
N ILE A 208 43.39 -11.89 36.07
CA ILE A 208 41.96 -11.89 35.74
C ILE A 208 41.75 -11.46 34.28
N GLY A 209 42.46 -10.43 33.80
CA GLY A 209 42.37 -9.95 32.41
C GLY A 209 40.93 -9.78 31.90
N ASP A 210 40.67 -10.11 30.63
CA ASP A 210 39.32 -10.09 30.03
C ASP A 210 38.37 -11.19 30.58
N ARG A 211 38.85 -12.12 31.43
CA ARG A 211 38.04 -13.24 31.96
C ARG A 211 37.00 -12.81 33.00
N GLY A 212 37.08 -11.58 33.51
CA GLY A 212 36.07 -10.99 34.39
C GLY A 212 34.77 -10.59 33.70
N LYS A 213 34.76 -10.49 32.36
CA LYS A 213 33.57 -10.15 31.56
C LYS A 213 32.87 -11.43 31.13
N ILE A 214 31.72 -11.68 31.74
CA ILE A 214 30.92 -12.88 31.48
C ILE A 214 29.61 -12.44 30.85
N MET A 215 29.18 -13.17 29.83
CA MET A 215 27.95 -12.89 29.09
C MET A 215 27.86 -11.42 28.68
N ASN A 216 28.67 -10.99 27.71
CA ASN A 216 28.53 -9.65 27.14
C ASN A 216 27.08 -9.36 26.72
N ALA A 217 26.67 -8.08 26.74
CA ALA A 217 25.34 -7.67 26.30
C ALA A 217 24.98 -8.31 24.94
N ASN A 218 23.73 -8.78 24.82
CA ASN A 218 23.16 -9.56 23.70
C ASN A 218 23.65 -11.01 23.55
N MET A 219 24.64 -11.50 24.31
CA MET A 219 24.99 -12.92 24.27
C MET A 219 23.83 -13.81 24.72
N GLY A 220 22.95 -13.31 25.59
CA GLY A 220 21.71 -13.98 25.97
C GLY A 220 20.80 -14.30 24.79
N TRP A 221 20.70 -13.42 23.79
CA TRP A 221 19.82 -13.61 22.62
C TRP A 221 20.15 -14.88 21.84
N ARG A 222 21.44 -15.21 21.70
CA ARG A 222 21.88 -16.45 21.04
C ARG A 222 21.27 -17.69 21.68
N TYR A 223 21.08 -17.67 22.99
CA TYR A 223 20.59 -18.80 23.77
C TYR A 223 19.11 -18.69 24.14
N GLY A 224 18.43 -17.61 23.72
CA GLY A 224 17.06 -17.31 24.08
C GLY A 224 16.89 -16.93 25.56
N LEU A 225 17.90 -16.31 26.17
CA LEU A 225 17.87 -15.86 27.56
C LEU A 225 17.60 -14.35 27.63
N ASP A 226 16.63 -13.94 28.45
CA ASP A 226 16.26 -12.54 28.63
C ASP A 226 17.21 -11.85 29.62
N ASP A 227 17.90 -10.82 29.14
CA ASP A 227 18.85 -10.00 29.89
C ASP A 227 18.26 -8.60 30.08
N ILE A 228 18.38 -8.01 31.27
CA ILE A 228 17.97 -6.61 31.48
C ILE A 228 18.97 -5.62 30.84
N ARG A 229 20.17 -6.08 30.53
CA ARG A 229 21.19 -5.35 29.78
C ARG A 229 20.93 -5.55 28.29
N GLY A 230 21.49 -4.68 27.45
CA GLY A 230 21.35 -4.79 26.01
C GLY A 230 22.37 -3.97 25.25
N TYR A 231 22.62 -4.37 24.01
CA TYR A 231 23.37 -3.62 23.02
C TYR A 231 22.45 -3.28 21.85
N GLU A 232 22.17 -1.99 21.64
CA GLU A 232 21.28 -1.56 20.57
C GLU A 232 21.70 -0.19 20.05
N SER A 233 21.61 0.02 18.74
CA SER A 233 21.95 1.28 18.08
C SER A 233 21.10 2.46 18.58
N ILE A 234 19.92 2.17 19.13
CA ILE A 234 19.00 3.12 19.73
C ILE A 234 18.44 2.51 21.02
N ILE A 235 18.86 3.02 22.17
CA ILE A 235 18.29 2.66 23.48
C ILE A 235 17.31 3.76 23.89
N PRO A 236 16.04 3.44 24.23
CA PRO A 236 15.09 4.45 24.69
C PRO A 236 15.64 5.18 25.92
N LYS A 237 15.68 6.52 25.88
CA LYS A 237 16.09 7.35 27.04
C LYS A 237 15.30 6.98 28.30
N GLN A 238 14.01 6.68 28.15
CA GLN A 238 13.17 6.21 29.26
C GLN A 238 13.74 4.96 29.95
N TYR A 239 14.22 3.99 29.18
CA TYR A 239 14.80 2.78 29.75
C TYR A 239 16.15 3.06 30.40
N VAL A 240 16.95 3.96 29.83
CA VAL A 240 18.21 4.43 30.44
C VAL A 240 17.96 5.14 31.77
N ASP A 241 17.00 6.06 31.80
CA ASP A 241 16.63 6.82 33.00
C ASP A 241 16.09 5.86 34.08
N PHE A 242 15.32 4.83 33.70
CA PHE A 242 14.84 3.77 34.60
C PHE A 242 15.99 2.91 35.14
N MET A 243 16.88 2.42 34.26
CA MET A 243 18.06 1.63 34.67
C MET A 243 19.05 2.45 35.51
N SER A 244 19.08 3.77 35.34
CA SER A 244 19.89 4.67 36.17
C SER A 244 19.40 4.77 37.62
N GLN A 245 18.13 4.44 37.89
CA GLN A 245 17.61 4.29 39.25
C GLN A 245 18.12 3.00 39.92
N LEU A 246 18.46 1.97 39.13
CA LEU A 246 19.05 0.73 39.61
C LEU A 246 20.57 0.87 39.84
N ALA A 247 21.30 1.38 38.86
CA ALA A 247 22.74 1.59 38.92
C ALA A 247 23.24 2.59 37.85
N PRO A 248 24.37 3.29 38.06
CA PRO A 248 24.94 4.21 37.07
C PRO A 248 25.18 3.58 35.68
N GLN A 249 24.72 4.26 34.62
CA GLN A 249 24.80 3.77 33.23
C GLN A 249 26.01 4.34 32.48
N VAL A 250 27.17 3.70 32.66
CA VAL A 250 28.49 4.17 32.18
C VAL A 250 28.90 3.70 30.78
N GLN A 251 28.11 2.85 30.11
CA GLN A 251 28.46 2.27 28.79
C GLN A 251 27.58 2.75 27.62
N LEU A 252 26.83 3.84 27.80
CA LEU A 252 25.91 4.35 26.76
C LEU A 252 26.62 4.76 25.47
N ASP A 253 27.85 5.29 25.56
CA ASP A 253 28.68 5.64 24.40
C ASP A 253 29.04 4.44 23.50
N TYR A 254 28.97 3.24 24.07
CA TYR A 254 29.17 1.98 23.36
C TYR A 254 27.85 1.33 22.93
N ASN A 255 26.73 2.07 22.97
CA ASN A 255 25.39 1.58 22.69
C ASN A 255 24.96 0.45 23.64
N ARG A 256 25.36 0.51 24.92
CA ARG A 256 25.10 -0.54 25.92
C ARG A 256 24.41 -0.01 27.17
N VAL A 257 23.45 -0.78 27.67
CA VAL A 257 22.99 -0.70 29.06
C VAL A 257 24.03 -1.44 29.91
N ALA A 258 24.54 -0.77 30.94
CA ALA A 258 25.69 -1.24 31.68
C ALA A 258 25.35 -2.47 32.56
N PRO A 259 26.29 -3.42 32.75
CA PRO A 259 26.20 -4.41 33.82
C PRO A 259 26.34 -3.77 35.21
N LEU A 260 26.18 -4.58 36.25
CA LEU A 260 26.55 -4.17 37.61
C LEU A 260 28.07 -4.26 37.77
N TYR A 261 28.63 -3.41 38.63
CA TYR A 261 30.07 -3.36 38.89
C TYR A 261 30.37 -3.52 40.37
N THR A 262 31.61 -3.88 40.69
CA THR A 262 32.11 -3.86 42.07
C THR A 262 32.27 -2.43 42.58
N ASP A 263 32.25 -2.23 43.90
CA ASP A 263 32.43 -0.92 44.53
C ASP A 263 33.72 -0.21 44.07
N LYS A 264 34.82 -0.96 43.91
CA LYS A 264 36.08 -0.44 43.38
C LYS A 264 35.95 0.09 41.95
N GLN A 265 35.22 -0.61 41.08
CA GLN A 265 35.03 -0.17 39.70
C GLN A 265 34.12 1.06 39.62
N TYR A 266 33.05 1.12 40.41
CA TYR A 266 32.24 2.35 40.51
C TYR A 266 33.11 3.53 40.93
N ALA A 267 33.95 3.37 41.96
CA ALA A 267 34.88 4.40 42.40
C ALA A 267 35.90 4.80 41.30
N ASN A 268 36.47 3.84 40.58
CA ASN A 268 37.40 4.10 39.46
C ASN A 268 36.72 4.84 38.29
N MET A 269 35.41 4.69 38.13
CA MET A 269 34.59 5.42 37.15
C MET A 269 34.07 6.76 37.68
N GLY A 270 34.54 7.20 38.87
CA GLY A 270 34.09 8.43 39.52
C GLY A 270 32.64 8.39 40.02
N GLN A 271 32.05 7.20 40.18
CA GLN A 271 30.69 7.00 40.66
C GLN A 271 30.69 6.70 42.15
N ASN A 272 29.95 7.48 42.94
CA ASN A 272 29.73 7.21 44.36
C ASN A 272 28.51 6.30 44.55
N PHE A 273 28.67 5.01 44.25
CA PHE A 273 27.59 4.02 44.28
C PHE A 273 28.12 2.67 44.77
N SER A 274 27.31 1.90 45.51
CA SER A 274 27.69 0.57 45.98
C SER A 274 26.89 -0.54 45.30
N LEU A 275 27.56 -1.65 45.00
CA LEU A 275 26.96 -2.86 44.43
C LEU A 275 25.84 -3.40 45.33
N LYS A 276 26.01 -3.33 46.65
CA LYS A 276 24.99 -3.73 47.61
C LYS A 276 23.66 -2.99 47.37
N THR A 277 23.73 -1.68 47.13
CA THR A 277 22.55 -0.85 46.86
C THR A 277 21.79 -1.33 45.62
N ALA A 278 22.49 -1.73 44.56
CA ALA A 278 21.85 -2.31 43.38
C ALA A 278 21.22 -3.68 43.66
N LEU A 279 21.91 -4.56 44.41
CA LEU A 279 21.47 -5.92 44.68
C LEU A 279 20.30 -6.02 45.67
N GLU A 280 20.11 -5.01 46.53
CA GLU A 280 18.94 -4.88 47.43
C GLU A 280 17.79 -4.09 46.79
N SER A 281 17.98 -3.56 45.57
CA SER A 281 16.98 -2.72 44.92
C SER A 281 15.71 -3.50 44.56
N PRO A 282 14.51 -3.00 44.90
CA PRO A 282 13.25 -3.62 44.48
C PRO A 282 13.07 -3.59 42.95
N LEU A 283 13.83 -2.75 42.24
CA LEU A 283 13.80 -2.67 40.78
C LEU A 283 14.24 -3.99 40.12
N LEU A 284 15.16 -4.76 40.73
CA LEU A 284 15.54 -6.08 40.19
C LEU A 284 14.34 -7.03 40.17
N LYS A 285 13.56 -7.04 41.26
CA LYS A 285 12.35 -7.84 41.37
C LYS A 285 11.27 -7.37 40.39
N LEU A 286 11.12 -6.07 40.16
CA LEU A 286 10.21 -5.48 39.17
C LEU A 286 10.62 -5.77 37.72
N LEU A 287 11.92 -5.81 37.44
CA LEU A 287 12.49 -6.19 36.16
C LEU A 287 12.41 -7.69 35.88
N ASN A 288 11.82 -8.47 36.80
CA ASN A 288 11.70 -9.93 36.71
C ASN A 288 13.07 -10.64 36.76
N VAL A 289 14.08 -10.02 37.39
CA VAL A 289 15.42 -10.61 37.55
C VAL A 289 15.40 -11.68 38.63
N ARG A 290 15.64 -12.93 38.22
CA ARG A 290 15.79 -14.07 39.14
C ARG A 290 17.26 -14.44 39.37
N TYR A 291 18.10 -14.28 38.35
CA TYR A 291 19.49 -14.73 38.39
C TYR A 291 20.50 -13.61 38.16
N VAL A 292 21.59 -13.63 38.92
CA VAL A 292 22.78 -12.79 38.69
C VAL A 292 23.96 -13.70 38.43
N MET A 293 24.60 -13.55 37.27
CA MET A 293 25.80 -14.32 36.91
C MET A 293 27.07 -13.55 37.24
N THR A 294 28.05 -14.23 37.82
CA THR A 294 29.34 -13.66 38.21
C THR A 294 30.48 -14.58 37.82
N SER A 295 31.70 -14.06 37.79
CA SER A 295 32.89 -14.90 37.66
C SER A 295 33.04 -15.77 38.89
N LYS A 296 33.66 -16.95 38.73
CA LYS A 296 33.99 -17.82 39.87
C LYS A 296 34.86 -17.11 40.91
N GLN A 297 35.71 -16.19 40.47
CA GLN A 297 36.60 -15.40 41.31
C GLN A 297 35.85 -14.34 42.14
N PHE A 298 34.63 -13.96 41.73
CA PHE A 298 33.79 -13.06 42.49
C PHE A 298 33.26 -13.70 43.76
N THR A 299 33.28 -12.94 44.86
CA THR A 299 32.68 -13.33 46.14
C THR A 299 31.54 -12.35 46.45
N MET A 300 30.33 -12.87 46.59
CA MET A 300 29.14 -12.09 46.95
C MET A 300 29.29 -11.56 48.39
N PRO A 301 28.86 -10.31 48.69
CA PRO A 301 28.88 -9.78 50.05
C PRO A 301 28.21 -10.73 51.06
N THR A 302 28.87 -10.99 52.18
CA THR A 302 28.44 -11.97 53.19
C THR A 302 27.08 -11.62 53.80
N GLU A 303 26.75 -10.34 53.90
CA GLU A 303 25.49 -9.84 54.44
C GLU A 303 24.29 -10.17 53.54
N LEU A 304 24.52 -10.43 52.25
CA LEU A 304 23.46 -10.78 51.29
C LEU A 304 23.20 -12.29 51.21
N THR A 305 24.15 -13.10 51.69
CA THR A 305 24.17 -14.57 51.57
C THR A 305 24.01 -15.28 52.91
N THR A 306 24.16 -14.56 54.02
CA THR A 306 23.99 -15.08 55.37
C THR A 306 23.02 -14.20 56.15
N SER A 307 22.14 -14.83 56.95
CA SER A 307 21.24 -14.13 57.85
C SER A 307 21.58 -14.48 59.28
N SER A 308 21.80 -13.46 60.12
CA SER A 308 22.00 -13.62 61.57
C SER A 308 20.71 -13.95 62.32
N ASN A 309 19.55 -13.86 61.67
CA ASN A 309 18.25 -14.17 62.21
C ASN A 309 17.65 -15.40 61.50
N LEU A 310 17.48 -16.51 62.24
CA LEU A 310 16.95 -17.79 61.72
C LEU A 310 15.53 -17.67 61.10
N ARG A 311 14.82 -16.56 61.31
CA ARG A 311 13.49 -16.30 60.70
C ARG A 311 13.55 -15.49 59.41
N VAL A 312 14.71 -14.96 59.02
CA VAL A 312 14.90 -14.13 57.82
C VAL A 312 15.80 -14.92 56.86
N GLN A 313 15.30 -15.24 55.67
CA GLN A 313 16.11 -15.88 54.64
C GLN A 313 17.11 -14.88 54.04
N PRO A 314 18.32 -15.33 53.64
CA PRO A 314 19.26 -14.49 52.92
C PRO A 314 18.64 -14.02 51.59
N SER A 315 18.96 -12.80 51.17
CA SER A 315 18.41 -12.20 49.95
C SER A 315 18.87 -12.95 48.69
N TRP A 316 20.11 -13.44 48.67
CA TRP A 316 20.69 -14.15 47.54
C TRP A 316 21.24 -15.51 47.97
N HIS A 317 21.00 -16.55 47.16
CA HIS A 317 21.56 -17.87 47.38
C HIS A 317 22.29 -18.39 46.15
N LEU A 318 23.34 -19.20 46.36
CA LEU A 318 24.07 -19.82 45.25
C LEU A 318 23.20 -20.93 44.64
N ALA A 319 22.86 -20.81 43.36
CA ALA A 319 22.01 -21.78 42.66
C ALA A 319 22.82 -22.71 41.76
N TYR A 320 23.95 -22.24 41.20
CA TYR A 320 24.81 -23.01 40.32
C TYR A 320 26.27 -22.50 40.36
N GLU A 321 27.25 -23.39 40.25
CA GLU A 321 28.68 -23.07 40.12
C GLU A 321 29.36 -24.08 39.18
N ASP A 322 30.26 -23.60 38.31
CA ASP A 322 31.17 -24.45 37.52
C ASP A 322 32.63 -23.94 37.56
N GLU A 323 33.45 -24.31 36.57
CA GLU A 323 34.85 -23.91 36.46
C GLU A 323 35.03 -22.41 36.16
N ALA A 324 34.02 -21.75 35.58
CA ALA A 324 34.12 -20.38 35.09
C ALA A 324 33.18 -19.39 35.82
N VAL A 325 31.95 -19.82 36.16
CA VAL A 325 30.89 -18.91 36.61
C VAL A 325 30.18 -19.38 37.89
N ARG A 326 29.58 -18.41 38.58
CA ARG A 326 28.59 -18.62 39.66
C ARG A 326 27.27 -17.96 39.26
N ILE A 327 26.16 -18.60 39.60
CA ILE A 327 24.82 -18.06 39.40
C ILE A 327 24.13 -17.95 40.76
N TRP A 328 23.76 -16.72 41.10
CA TRP A 328 23.06 -16.38 42.34
C TRP A 328 21.58 -16.19 42.02
N GLU A 329 20.71 -16.74 42.87
CA GLU A 329 19.26 -16.65 42.73
C GLU A 329 18.67 -15.76 43.82
N HIS A 330 17.65 -15.01 43.43
CA HIS A 330 16.89 -14.07 44.27
C HIS A 330 15.39 -14.19 43.98
N SER A 331 14.58 -13.74 44.93
CA SER A 331 13.12 -13.66 44.74
C SER A 331 12.76 -12.73 43.57
N TYR A 332 11.81 -13.13 42.71
CA TYR A 332 11.47 -12.35 41.52
C TYR A 332 9.95 -12.18 41.38
N SER A 333 9.53 -11.19 40.59
CA SER A 333 8.11 -11.03 40.19
C SER A 333 7.87 -11.70 38.85
N PRO A 334 6.66 -12.20 38.55
CA PRO A 334 6.28 -12.55 37.19
C PRO A 334 6.43 -11.36 36.22
N ARG A 335 6.70 -11.67 34.94
CA ARG A 335 6.83 -10.67 33.87
C ARG A 335 5.54 -9.88 33.61
N ALA A 336 4.39 -10.47 33.93
CA ALA A 336 3.06 -9.87 33.85
C ALA A 336 2.30 -10.17 35.15
N TYR A 337 1.64 -9.17 35.72
CA TYR A 337 0.85 -9.32 36.95
C TYR A 337 -0.28 -8.28 37.02
N VAL A 338 -1.30 -8.56 37.83
CA VAL A 338 -2.32 -7.55 38.18
C VAL A 338 -1.89 -6.87 39.47
N ALA A 339 -1.64 -5.57 39.42
CA ALA A 339 -1.39 -4.74 40.59
C ALA A 339 -2.73 -4.19 41.11
N GLN A 340 -2.99 -4.39 42.41
CA GLN A 340 -4.13 -3.79 43.10
C GLN A 340 -3.67 -2.59 43.94
N LEU A 341 -4.41 -1.49 43.86
CA LEU A 341 -4.12 -0.23 44.56
C LEU A 341 -5.32 0.18 45.42
N VAL A 342 -5.02 0.70 46.62
CA VAL A 342 -6.03 1.10 47.60
C VAL A 342 -6.75 2.41 47.20
N ASP A 343 -6.05 3.32 46.51
CA ASP A 343 -6.53 4.70 46.26
C ASP A 343 -6.80 5.04 44.78
N GLY A 344 -6.91 4.05 43.88
CA GLY A 344 -7.28 4.29 42.47
C GLY A 344 -6.24 5.00 41.61
N THR A 345 -5.01 5.17 42.10
CA THR A 345 -3.90 5.83 41.39
C THR A 345 -3.19 4.90 40.41
N VAL A 346 -2.46 5.46 39.44
CA VAL A 346 -1.58 4.68 38.54
C VAL A 346 -0.41 4.09 39.33
N PRO A 347 0.02 2.84 39.07
CA PRO A 347 1.18 2.26 39.76
C PRO A 347 2.46 3.09 39.58
N THR A 348 3.11 3.45 40.69
CA THR A 348 4.42 4.12 40.73
C THR A 348 5.50 3.19 41.30
N THR A 349 6.77 3.58 41.15
CA THR A 349 7.93 2.84 41.70
C THR A 349 8.02 2.89 43.22
N THR A 350 7.25 3.76 43.89
CA THR A 350 7.36 4.09 45.32
C THR A 350 6.20 3.58 46.19
N MET A 351 5.19 2.91 45.61
CA MET A 351 4.03 2.40 46.37
C MET A 351 4.17 0.91 46.73
N ASP A 352 3.66 0.53 47.90
CA ASP A 352 3.43 -0.87 48.29
C ASP A 352 2.17 -1.39 47.59
N TRP A 353 2.35 -2.03 46.44
CA TRP A 353 1.27 -2.67 45.69
C TRP A 353 1.12 -4.14 46.11
N ILE A 354 -0.13 -4.61 46.12
CA ILE A 354 -0.42 -6.02 46.37
C ILE A 354 -0.41 -6.74 45.01
N TYR A 355 0.39 -7.80 44.91
CA TYR A 355 0.28 -8.74 43.79
C TYR A 355 -1.12 -9.36 43.85
N GLY A 356 -1.94 -9.05 42.86
CA GLY A 356 -3.24 -9.64 42.68
C GLY A 356 -3.16 -11.07 42.12
N SER A 357 -4.19 -11.42 41.38
CA SER A 357 -4.45 -12.74 40.79
C SER A 357 -3.45 -13.17 39.71
N ASP A 358 -3.45 -14.49 39.42
CA ASP A 358 -2.60 -15.10 38.41
C ASP A 358 -2.81 -14.51 37.01
N VAL A 359 -1.68 -14.24 36.34
CA VAL A 359 -1.62 -13.78 34.94
C VAL A 359 -0.78 -14.76 34.13
N THR A 360 -1.30 -15.18 32.98
CA THR A 360 -0.61 -16.10 32.07
C THR A 360 -0.45 -15.46 30.69
N ILE A 361 0.78 -15.36 30.21
CA ILE A 361 1.06 -14.96 28.82
C ILE A 361 0.87 -16.20 27.94
N LYS A 362 -0.17 -16.21 27.10
CA LYS A 362 -0.47 -17.32 26.18
C LYS A 362 0.41 -17.32 24.93
N SER A 363 0.72 -16.14 24.43
CA SER A 363 1.56 -15.96 23.26
C SER A 363 2.24 -14.61 23.30
N ASP A 364 3.50 -14.57 22.89
CA ASP A 364 4.28 -13.36 22.76
C ASP A 364 5.05 -13.38 21.43
N SER A 365 4.75 -12.42 20.56
CA SER A 365 5.45 -12.22 19.28
C SER A 365 6.42 -11.04 19.30
N GLY A 366 6.64 -10.43 20.47
CA GLY A 366 7.30 -9.13 20.64
C GLY A 366 6.41 -7.94 20.27
N ARG A 367 5.66 -8.01 19.16
CA ARG A 367 4.71 -6.96 18.73
C ARG A 367 3.33 -7.11 19.36
N GLU A 368 2.86 -8.34 19.51
CA GLU A 368 1.54 -8.67 20.02
C GLU A 368 1.66 -9.74 21.10
N LYS A 369 0.94 -9.52 22.20
CA LYS A 369 0.83 -10.44 23.33
C LYS A 369 -0.62 -10.75 23.62
N ILE A 370 -0.89 -12.02 23.90
CA ILE A 370 -2.20 -12.48 24.38
C ILE A 370 -2.00 -12.94 25.81
N ILE A 371 -2.75 -12.32 26.72
CA ILE A 371 -2.56 -12.43 28.16
C ILE A 371 -3.90 -12.82 28.76
N GLN A 372 -3.91 -13.86 29.58
CA GLN A 372 -5.06 -14.19 30.39
C GLN A 372 -4.85 -13.65 31.79
N ALA A 373 -5.83 -12.90 32.28
CA ALA A 373 -5.81 -12.32 33.60
C ALA A 373 -7.14 -12.58 34.28
N SER A 374 -7.09 -12.94 35.55
CA SER A 374 -8.24 -12.88 36.44
C SER A 374 -8.18 -11.56 37.20
N VAL A 375 -9.30 -10.85 37.34
CA VAL A 375 -9.41 -9.59 38.07
C VAL A 375 -10.39 -9.76 39.21
N GLN A 376 -9.96 -9.39 40.41
CA GLN A 376 -10.81 -9.47 41.59
C GLN A 376 -11.87 -8.38 41.58
N GLN A 377 -13.14 -8.77 41.53
CA GLN A 377 -14.27 -7.84 41.39
C GLN A 377 -14.45 -6.89 42.59
N SER A 378 -13.92 -7.23 43.76
CA SER A 378 -13.97 -6.38 44.95
C SER A 378 -12.90 -5.28 44.97
N ALA A 379 -11.95 -5.29 44.04
CA ALA A 379 -10.89 -4.29 43.99
C ALA A 379 -11.39 -2.99 43.36
N ALA A 380 -11.15 -1.85 44.02
CA ALA A 380 -11.51 -0.54 43.51
C ALA A 380 -10.70 -0.17 42.25
N SER A 381 -9.42 -0.59 42.20
CA SER A 381 -8.54 -0.38 41.06
C SER A 381 -7.65 -1.60 40.82
N SER A 382 -7.53 -1.99 39.55
CA SER A 382 -6.71 -3.12 39.12
C SER A 382 -6.01 -2.79 37.81
N TRP A 383 -4.69 -2.93 37.81
CA TRP A 383 -3.84 -2.63 36.66
C TRP A 383 -3.10 -3.88 36.21
N LEU A 384 -3.28 -4.29 34.96
CA LEU A 384 -2.38 -5.25 34.35
C LEU A 384 -1.06 -4.54 34.05
N VAL A 385 0.03 -4.97 34.68
CA VAL A 385 1.37 -4.43 34.46
C VAL A 385 2.21 -5.47 33.73
N LEU A 386 2.85 -5.04 32.63
CA LEU A 386 3.83 -5.83 31.90
C LEU A 386 5.21 -5.20 32.10
N SER A 387 6.18 -5.98 32.57
CA SER A 387 7.57 -5.58 32.82
C SER A 387 8.34 -5.37 31.50
N GLU A 388 7.81 -4.51 30.63
CA GLU A 388 8.33 -4.15 29.32
C GLU A 388 8.19 -2.66 29.07
N THR A 389 9.17 -2.08 28.37
CA THR A 389 9.23 -0.64 28.13
C THR A 389 8.03 -0.15 27.32
N TYR A 390 7.23 0.74 27.93
CA TYR A 390 6.15 1.45 27.27
C TYR A 390 6.73 2.47 26.28
N LEU A 391 6.24 2.36 25.04
CA LEU A 391 6.45 3.34 23.98
C LEU A 391 5.08 3.79 23.46
N SER A 392 4.98 5.04 23.00
CA SER A 392 3.76 5.52 22.35
C SER A 392 3.41 4.65 21.15
N GLY A 393 2.21 4.06 21.14
CA GLY A 393 1.76 3.15 20.07
C GLY A 393 1.31 1.78 20.54
N TRP A 394 1.53 1.42 21.81
CA TRP A 394 0.87 0.27 22.42
C TRP A 394 -0.65 0.50 22.48
N ARG A 395 -1.41 -0.54 22.15
CA ARG A 395 -2.87 -0.58 22.24
C ARG A 395 -3.27 -1.84 22.98
N ALA A 396 -4.24 -1.72 23.87
CA ALA A 396 -4.81 -2.87 24.56
C ALA A 396 -6.24 -3.13 24.10
N PHE A 397 -6.61 -4.39 24.07
CA PHE A 397 -7.97 -4.84 23.80
C PHE A 397 -8.30 -5.91 24.81
N ALA A 398 -9.48 -5.86 25.41
CA ALA A 398 -9.99 -6.93 26.26
C ALA A 398 -11.08 -7.71 25.54
N ARG A 399 -11.20 -8.99 25.87
CA ARG A 399 -12.36 -9.83 25.55
C ARG A 399 -12.66 -10.76 26.73
N PRO A 400 -13.91 -11.21 26.91
CA PRO A 400 -14.21 -12.25 27.88
C PRO A 400 -13.42 -13.53 27.56
N LEU A 401 -13.10 -14.32 28.58
CA LEU A 401 -12.43 -15.60 28.39
C LEU A 401 -13.24 -16.50 27.43
N GLY A 402 -12.61 -16.98 26.36
CA GLY A 402 -13.28 -17.76 25.31
C GLY A 402 -14.03 -16.93 24.26
N GLY A 403 -13.95 -15.60 24.31
CA GLY A 403 -14.47 -14.68 23.29
C GLY A 403 -13.68 -14.69 21.98
N SER A 404 -14.34 -14.37 20.87
CA SER A 404 -13.68 -14.16 19.56
C SER A 404 -13.14 -12.73 19.43
N LYS A 405 -12.42 -12.45 18.34
CA LYS A 405 -11.97 -11.07 18.02
C LYS A 405 -13.13 -10.08 17.88
N ASP A 406 -14.35 -10.55 17.58
CA ASP A 406 -15.52 -9.69 17.39
C ASP A 406 -16.07 -9.14 18.72
N THR A 407 -15.73 -9.81 19.83
CA THR A 407 -16.05 -9.37 21.19
C THR A 407 -14.97 -8.46 21.80
N GLU A 408 -13.89 -8.13 21.06
CA GLU A 408 -12.83 -7.26 21.58
C GLU A 408 -13.35 -5.84 21.82
N ARG A 409 -12.97 -5.26 22.95
CA ARG A 409 -13.21 -3.85 23.30
C ARG A 409 -11.88 -3.16 23.60
N PRO A 410 -11.64 -1.95 23.07
CA PRO A 410 -10.39 -1.25 23.29
C PRO A 410 -10.26 -0.82 24.76
N LEU A 411 -9.06 -0.99 25.31
CA LEU A 411 -8.64 -0.43 26.59
C LEU A 411 -7.42 0.46 26.36
N GLU A 412 -7.21 1.42 27.26
CA GLU A 412 -6.07 2.32 27.19
C GLU A 412 -4.82 1.62 27.74
N ALA A 413 -3.73 1.66 26.97
CA ALA A 413 -2.41 1.25 27.42
C ALA A 413 -1.60 2.51 27.73
N ILE A 414 -1.10 2.62 28.96
CA ILE A 414 -0.35 3.79 29.43
C ILE A 414 1.00 3.39 30.01
N LYS A 415 1.82 4.39 30.28
CA LYS A 415 3.07 4.22 31.01
C LYS A 415 2.79 4.13 32.51
N VAL A 416 3.35 3.12 33.17
CA VAL A 416 3.31 2.94 34.63
C VAL A 416 4.71 2.70 35.17
N MET A 417 4.95 3.02 36.44
CA MET A 417 6.27 2.85 37.10
C MET A 417 7.43 3.43 36.27
N ASP A 418 7.21 4.58 35.64
CA ASP A 418 8.12 5.32 34.75
C ASP A 418 8.65 4.61 33.50
N ASN A 419 8.46 3.30 33.37
CA ASN A 419 8.96 2.53 32.24
C ASN A 419 7.97 1.50 31.68
N PHE A 420 7.10 0.89 32.48
CA PHE A 420 6.35 -0.29 32.10
C PHE A 420 5.03 0.01 31.39
N ILE A 421 4.51 -1.00 30.67
CA ILE A 421 3.17 -0.94 30.07
C ILE A 421 2.15 -1.30 31.15
N GLY A 422 1.19 -0.40 31.36
CA GLY A 422 0.02 -0.66 32.20
C GLY A 422 -1.28 -0.60 31.40
N VAL A 423 -2.22 -1.47 31.73
CA VAL A 423 -3.59 -1.44 31.19
C VAL A 423 -4.56 -1.42 32.37
N ASP A 424 -5.45 -0.43 32.38
CA ASP A 424 -6.49 -0.35 33.40
C ASP A 424 -7.54 -1.45 33.16
N VAL A 425 -7.57 -2.42 34.07
CA VAL A 425 -8.51 -3.54 34.05
C VAL A 425 -9.46 -3.48 35.24
N SER A 426 -9.62 -2.30 35.84
CA SER A 426 -10.53 -2.10 36.97
C SER A 426 -11.97 -2.50 36.60
N PRO A 427 -12.72 -3.15 37.51
CA PRO A 427 -14.08 -3.62 37.23
C PRO A 427 -14.99 -2.58 36.58
N ALA A 428 -14.95 -1.32 37.05
CA ALA A 428 -15.74 -0.23 36.50
C ALA A 428 -15.37 0.13 35.03
N VAL A 429 -14.08 0.07 34.68
CA VAL A 429 -13.59 0.34 33.32
C VAL A 429 -14.00 -0.78 32.37
N VAL A 430 -13.83 -2.03 32.80
CA VAL A 430 -14.22 -3.20 32.02
C VAL A 430 -15.73 -3.23 31.81
N GLN A 431 -16.55 -3.05 32.86
CA GLN A 431 -18.01 -3.01 32.73
C GLN A 431 -18.47 -1.92 31.75
N LYS A 432 -17.87 -0.73 31.80
CA LYS A 432 -18.18 0.36 30.86
C LYS A 432 -17.81 0.00 29.42
N ALA A 433 -16.67 -0.67 29.20
CA ALA A 433 -16.22 -1.05 27.87
C ALA A 433 -17.16 -2.07 27.18
N PHE A 434 -17.83 -2.92 27.95
CA PHE A 434 -18.68 -4.02 27.45
C PHE A 434 -20.19 -3.76 27.55
N ALA A 435 -20.62 -2.58 28.02
CA ALA A 435 -22.03 -2.27 28.27
C ALA A 435 -22.94 -2.42 27.03
N ASP A 436 -22.42 -2.26 25.82
CA ASP A 436 -23.17 -2.33 24.56
C ASP A 436 -23.48 -3.77 24.09
N ILE A 437 -22.71 -4.74 24.57
CA ILE A 437 -22.80 -6.15 24.17
C ILE A 437 -23.03 -7.12 25.33
N HIS A 438 -22.93 -6.69 26.59
CA HIS A 438 -23.04 -7.57 27.77
C HIS A 438 -24.24 -8.53 27.69
N ASP A 439 -25.44 -7.99 27.45
CA ASP A 439 -26.68 -8.78 27.32
C ASP A 439 -26.77 -9.66 26.06
N LYS A 440 -25.90 -9.41 25.07
CA LYS A 440 -25.84 -10.15 23.80
C LYS A 440 -24.77 -11.24 23.82
N LEU A 441 -23.90 -11.28 24.85
CA LEU A 441 -22.87 -12.30 24.99
C LEU A 441 -23.49 -13.65 25.36
N PRO A 442 -22.91 -14.77 24.86
CA PRO A 442 -23.23 -16.11 25.34
C PRO A 442 -23.03 -16.23 26.85
N ASP A 443 -23.84 -17.05 27.54
CA ASP A 443 -23.85 -17.17 29.00
C ASP A 443 -22.48 -17.45 29.61
N ALA A 444 -21.69 -18.32 28.97
CA ALA A 444 -20.34 -18.66 29.42
C ALA A 444 -19.38 -17.45 29.38
N GLN A 445 -19.46 -16.62 28.32
CA GLN A 445 -18.63 -15.43 28.16
C GLN A 445 -19.08 -14.30 29.09
N ARG A 446 -20.39 -14.15 29.29
CA ARG A 446 -20.96 -13.20 30.25
C ARG A 446 -20.53 -13.54 31.68
N THR A 447 -20.66 -14.81 32.07
CA THR A 447 -20.22 -15.30 33.38
C THR A 447 -18.72 -15.11 33.58
N ALA A 448 -17.91 -15.37 32.55
CA ALA A 448 -16.47 -15.11 32.62
C ALA A 448 -16.17 -13.62 32.85
N LEU A 449 -16.85 -12.73 32.12
CA LEU A 449 -16.72 -11.27 32.27
C LEU A 449 -17.12 -10.80 33.68
N ASP A 450 -18.26 -11.27 34.19
CA ASP A 450 -18.79 -10.91 35.51
C ASP A 450 -17.87 -11.41 36.64
N ASN A 451 -17.20 -12.55 36.43
CA ASN A 451 -16.18 -13.08 37.34
C ASN A 451 -14.79 -12.44 37.16
N GLY A 452 -14.63 -11.47 36.24
CA GLY A 452 -13.35 -10.81 35.97
C GLY A 452 -12.32 -11.63 35.20
N GLN A 453 -12.74 -12.69 34.51
CA GLN A 453 -11.88 -13.52 33.69
C GLN A 453 -11.76 -12.93 32.29
N LEU A 454 -10.60 -12.35 32.01
CA LEU A 454 -10.32 -11.60 30.79
C LEU A 454 -9.21 -12.23 29.98
N GLU A 455 -9.31 -12.10 28.67
CA GLU A 455 -8.20 -12.27 27.76
C GLU A 455 -7.87 -10.90 27.12
N LEU A 456 -6.65 -10.44 27.35
CA LEU A 456 -6.14 -9.16 26.90
C LEU A 456 -5.18 -9.36 25.73
N ARG A 457 -5.38 -8.57 24.67
CA ARG A 457 -4.48 -8.46 23.53
C ARG A 457 -3.78 -7.11 23.59
N VAL A 458 -2.49 -7.12 23.87
CA VAL A 458 -1.65 -5.92 23.89
C VAL A 458 -0.79 -5.92 22.64
N SER A 459 -0.93 -4.90 21.79
CA SER A 459 -0.30 -4.84 20.47
C SER A 459 0.37 -3.49 20.22
N TYR A 460 1.61 -3.52 19.73
CA TYR A 460 2.38 -2.35 19.36
C TYR A 460 2.12 -1.96 17.90
N SER A 461 1.54 -0.78 17.70
CA SER A 461 1.30 -0.18 16.39
C SER A 461 1.70 1.30 16.42
N PRO A 462 3.00 1.60 16.31
CA PRO A 462 3.49 2.97 16.39
C PRO A 462 3.09 3.78 15.15
N PRO A 463 2.92 5.11 15.27
CA PRO A 463 2.67 5.98 14.11
C PRO A 463 3.76 5.85 13.03
N SER A 464 5.01 5.59 13.41
CA SER A 464 6.11 5.36 12.47
C SER A 464 5.88 4.16 11.56
N PHE A 465 5.22 3.10 12.03
CA PHE A 465 4.85 1.96 11.18
C PHE A 465 3.77 2.36 10.17
N GLN A 466 2.78 3.15 10.60
CA GLN A 466 1.72 3.64 9.72
C GLN A 466 2.28 4.60 8.65
N ILE A 467 3.17 5.51 9.04
CA ILE A 467 3.87 6.44 8.14
C ILE A 467 4.82 5.68 7.20
N GLY A 468 5.54 4.67 7.69
CA GLY A 468 6.40 3.82 6.88
C GLY A 468 5.61 3.05 5.83
N LEU A 469 4.50 2.43 6.23
CA LEU A 469 3.58 1.74 5.33
C LEU A 469 2.98 2.69 4.29
N PHE A 470 2.62 3.91 4.72
CA PHE A 470 2.18 4.98 3.82
C PHE A 470 3.25 5.36 2.80
N ALA A 471 4.47 5.65 3.25
CA ALA A 471 5.58 6.03 2.40
C ALA A 471 5.92 4.93 1.38
N SER A 472 6.00 3.67 1.83
CA SER A 472 6.23 2.52 0.94
C SER A 472 5.12 2.35 -0.08
N PHE A 473 3.85 2.53 0.31
CA PHE A 473 2.72 2.45 -0.61
C PHE A 473 2.77 3.55 -1.69
N ILE A 474 3.03 4.81 -1.30
CA ILE A 474 3.19 5.93 -2.23
C ILE A 474 4.39 5.72 -3.15
N SER A 475 5.54 5.31 -2.62
CA SER A 475 6.72 4.98 -3.42
C SER A 475 6.42 3.88 -4.43
N GLY A 476 5.69 2.83 -4.02
CA GLY A 476 5.24 1.76 -4.91
C GLY A 476 4.37 2.28 -6.06
N ILE A 477 3.37 3.12 -5.76
CA ILE A 477 2.51 3.74 -6.78
C ILE A 477 3.33 4.58 -7.75
N LEU A 478 4.23 5.42 -7.25
CA LEU A 478 5.07 6.28 -8.10
C LEU A 478 6.01 5.46 -8.98
N LEU A 479 6.57 4.36 -8.46
CA LEU A 479 7.41 3.45 -9.24
C LEU A 479 6.60 2.75 -10.36
N ILE A 480 5.40 2.26 -10.05
CA ILE A 480 4.52 1.66 -11.07
C ILE A 480 4.12 2.71 -12.11
N PHE A 481 3.83 3.94 -11.70
CA PHE A 481 3.52 5.04 -12.62
C PHE A 481 4.70 5.36 -13.55
N MET A 482 5.90 5.54 -12.99
CA MET A 482 7.11 5.80 -13.77
C MET A 482 7.43 4.62 -14.70
N GLY A 483 7.26 3.38 -14.23
CA GLY A 483 7.36 2.17 -15.05
C GLY A 483 6.34 2.14 -16.19
N GLY A 484 5.10 2.56 -15.92
CA GLY A 484 4.03 2.71 -16.91
C GLY A 484 4.36 3.76 -17.97
N ILE A 485 4.86 4.94 -17.56
CA ILE A 485 5.36 5.97 -18.48
C ILE A 485 6.52 5.45 -19.32
N TYR A 486 7.45 4.73 -18.70
CA TYR A 486 8.59 4.14 -19.38
C TYR A 486 8.14 3.12 -20.43
N LEU A 487 7.26 2.19 -20.07
CA LEU A 487 6.67 1.21 -20.99
C LEU A 487 5.87 1.90 -22.11
N TRP A 488 5.08 2.93 -21.79
CA TRP A 488 4.37 3.73 -22.79
C TRP A 488 5.31 4.37 -23.80
N ARG A 489 6.40 4.98 -23.32
CA ARG A 489 7.46 5.53 -24.19
C ARG A 489 8.09 4.45 -25.07
N LEU A 490 8.22 3.22 -24.58
CA LEU A 490 8.72 2.10 -25.39
C LEU A 490 7.73 1.68 -26.50
N PHE A 491 6.43 1.62 -26.21
CA PHE A 491 5.44 1.13 -27.17
C PHE A 491 4.96 2.19 -28.18
N VAL A 492 4.91 3.47 -27.77
CA VAL A 492 4.34 4.54 -28.60
C VAL A 492 5.39 5.31 -29.40
N SER A 493 6.62 5.41 -28.90
CA SER A 493 7.73 5.99 -29.68
C SER A 493 8.26 5.03 -30.78
N ALA A 494 7.92 3.74 -30.70
CA ALA A 494 8.35 2.71 -31.65
C ALA A 494 7.62 2.75 -33.02
N GLY A 495 6.58 3.57 -33.19
CA GLY A 495 5.87 3.74 -34.45
C GLY A 495 6.43 4.88 -35.29
N GLY A 496 7.16 4.56 -36.36
CA GLY A 496 7.47 5.53 -37.41
C GLY A 496 6.22 5.95 -38.18
N GLN A 497 6.13 7.24 -38.47
CA GLN A 497 5.25 7.96 -39.42
C GLN A 497 4.18 7.11 -40.14
N THR A 498 3.09 6.77 -39.44
CA THR A 498 1.81 6.42 -40.07
C THR A 498 0.71 7.18 -39.35
N GLU A 499 0.38 8.37 -39.88
CA GLU A 499 -0.43 9.42 -39.25
C GLU A 499 -1.86 8.99 -38.85
N GLY A 500 -2.39 7.86 -39.35
CA GLY A 500 -3.74 7.39 -39.00
C GLY A 500 -3.82 6.45 -37.79
N VAL A 501 -3.02 5.38 -37.78
CA VAL A 501 -3.11 4.32 -36.75
C VAL A 501 -2.54 4.78 -35.41
N GLN A 502 -1.48 5.60 -35.46
CA GLN A 502 -0.80 6.10 -34.27
C GLN A 502 -1.65 7.14 -33.51
N VAL A 503 -2.46 7.95 -34.22
CA VAL A 503 -3.40 8.91 -33.62
C VAL A 503 -4.54 8.18 -32.92
N VAL A 504 -5.13 7.15 -33.55
CA VAL A 504 -6.21 6.36 -32.92
C VAL A 504 -5.70 5.59 -31.70
N ALA A 505 -4.50 5.01 -31.77
CA ALA A 505 -3.85 4.35 -30.64
C ALA A 505 -3.55 5.34 -29.49
N ARG A 506 -2.98 6.52 -29.79
CA ARG A 506 -2.69 7.56 -28.78
C ARG A 506 -3.95 8.14 -28.15
N ASN A 507 -5.02 8.30 -28.93
CA ASN A 507 -6.28 8.88 -28.45
C ASN A 507 -7.22 7.87 -27.78
N SER A 508 -6.94 6.57 -27.86
CA SER A 508 -7.76 5.53 -27.24
C SER A 508 -6.99 4.68 -26.22
N LEU A 509 -5.81 4.15 -26.55
CA LEU A 509 -5.06 3.25 -25.66
C LEU A 509 -4.41 3.99 -24.49
N ALA A 510 -3.89 5.21 -24.68
CA ALA A 510 -3.29 5.97 -23.57
C ALA A 510 -4.30 6.24 -22.45
N PRO A 511 -5.49 6.82 -22.75
CA PRO A 511 -6.52 7.02 -21.75
C PRO A 511 -6.98 5.72 -21.10
N ILE A 512 -7.05 4.61 -21.84
CA ILE A 512 -7.42 3.29 -21.30
C ILE A 512 -6.41 2.81 -20.25
N ILE A 513 -5.11 2.82 -20.59
CA ILE A 513 -4.04 2.37 -19.69
C ILE A 513 -3.98 3.27 -18.44
N LEU A 514 -4.06 4.59 -18.62
CA LEU A 514 -4.03 5.54 -17.51
C LEU A 514 -5.25 5.40 -16.60
N ASN A 515 -6.44 5.18 -17.15
CA ASN A 515 -7.64 4.93 -16.35
C ASN A 515 -7.56 3.59 -15.57
N LEU A 516 -7.00 2.54 -16.18
CA LEU A 516 -6.79 1.27 -15.47
C LEU A 516 -5.79 1.43 -14.33
N PHE A 517 -4.72 2.19 -14.57
CA PHE A 517 -3.74 2.54 -13.55
C PHE A 517 -4.37 3.35 -12.41
N ASN A 518 -5.17 4.36 -12.74
CA ASN A 518 -5.92 5.16 -11.75
C ASN A 518 -6.86 4.28 -10.91
N ARG A 519 -7.54 3.31 -11.56
CA ARG A 519 -8.41 2.38 -10.85
C ARG A 519 -7.65 1.48 -9.88
N GLY A 520 -6.45 1.03 -10.26
CA GLY A 520 -5.56 0.29 -9.37
C GLY A 520 -5.17 1.10 -8.14
N ILE A 521 -4.82 2.39 -8.33
CA ILE A 521 -4.52 3.30 -7.22
C ILE A 521 -5.74 3.50 -6.32
N ASP A 522 -6.90 3.82 -6.88
CA ASP A 522 -8.14 4.00 -6.11
C ASP A 522 -8.51 2.74 -5.32
N PHE A 523 -8.27 1.56 -5.90
CA PHE A 523 -8.51 0.29 -5.23
C PHE A 523 -7.52 0.04 -4.08
N GLY A 524 -6.24 0.33 -4.29
CA GLY A 524 -5.23 0.28 -3.22
C GLY A 524 -5.52 1.26 -2.09
N PHE A 525 -5.95 2.48 -2.42
CA PHE A 525 -6.37 3.46 -1.43
C PHE A 525 -7.61 3.00 -0.67
N ALA A 526 -8.58 2.37 -1.34
CA ALA A 526 -9.78 1.85 -0.71
C ALA A 526 -9.48 0.82 0.39
N PHE A 527 -8.43 0.00 0.25
CA PHE A 527 -7.98 -0.95 1.26
C PHE A 527 -7.59 -0.26 2.57
N ILE A 528 -6.81 0.82 2.47
CA ILE A 528 -6.36 1.58 3.64
C ILE A 528 -7.53 2.37 4.22
N MET A 529 -8.28 3.07 3.35
CA MET A 529 -9.42 3.89 3.74
C MET A 529 -10.48 3.11 4.52
N LEU A 530 -10.85 1.91 4.07
CA LEU A 530 -11.86 1.09 4.76
C LEU A 530 -11.38 0.61 6.13
N ARG A 531 -10.11 0.25 6.27
CA ARG A 531 -9.55 -0.23 7.53
C ARG A 531 -9.41 0.86 8.58
N ILE A 532 -9.13 2.09 8.15
CA ILE A 532 -9.01 3.23 9.07
C ILE A 532 -10.39 3.74 9.48
N LEU A 533 -11.33 3.88 8.54
CA LEU A 533 -12.66 4.42 8.83
C LEU A 533 -13.63 3.42 9.46
N GLY A 534 -13.40 2.11 9.28
CA GLY A 534 -14.36 1.08 9.64
C GLY A 534 -15.69 1.19 8.85
N PRO A 535 -16.68 0.34 9.16
CA PRO A 535 -17.94 0.31 8.43
C PRO A 535 -18.72 1.63 8.50
N GLU A 536 -18.89 2.23 9.68
CA GLU A 536 -19.67 3.46 9.86
C GLU A 536 -19.08 4.65 9.09
N GLY A 537 -17.80 4.99 9.33
CA GLY A 537 -17.14 6.10 8.63
C GLY A 537 -17.07 5.88 7.12
N SER A 538 -16.89 4.63 6.67
CA SER A 538 -16.96 4.31 5.24
C SER A 538 -18.36 4.50 4.65
N GLY A 539 -19.40 4.25 5.43
CA GLY A 539 -20.79 4.46 5.05
C GLY A 539 -21.13 5.93 4.88
N ILE A 540 -20.72 6.77 5.84
CA ILE A 540 -20.85 8.23 5.74
C ILE A 540 -20.17 8.74 4.47
N TYR A 541 -18.93 8.32 4.22
CA TYR A 541 -18.17 8.75 3.04
C TYR A 541 -18.80 8.28 1.73
N THR A 542 -19.26 7.02 1.65
CA THR A 542 -19.95 6.48 0.46
C THR A 542 -21.25 7.23 0.19
N TYR A 543 -22.07 7.46 1.22
CA TYR A 543 -23.31 8.22 1.11
C TYR A 543 -23.04 9.65 0.62
N ALA A 544 -22.11 10.36 1.26
CA ALA A 544 -21.72 11.72 0.87
C ALA A 544 -21.21 11.78 -0.58
N GLY A 545 -20.44 10.78 -1.02
CA GLY A 545 -19.95 10.65 -2.38
C GLY A 545 -21.06 10.46 -3.42
N PHE A 546 -22.12 9.70 -3.12
CA PHE A 546 -23.27 9.55 -4.02
C PHE A 546 -24.11 10.82 -4.10
N ILE A 547 -24.37 11.48 -2.97
CA ILE A 547 -25.05 12.78 -2.97
C ILE A 547 -24.24 13.79 -3.79
N PHE A 548 -22.92 13.89 -3.59
CA PHE A 548 -22.04 14.70 -4.41
C PHE A 548 -22.19 14.39 -5.91
N GLY A 549 -22.17 13.11 -6.29
CA GLY A 549 -22.32 12.67 -7.67
C GLY A 549 -23.64 13.12 -8.31
N TRP A 550 -24.75 13.08 -7.57
CA TRP A 550 -26.04 13.56 -8.08
C TRP A 550 -26.00 15.06 -8.40
N PHE A 551 -25.43 15.86 -7.51
CA PHE A 551 -25.31 17.31 -7.71
C PHE A 551 -24.27 17.71 -8.76
N ASP A 552 -23.23 16.91 -8.98
CA ASP A 552 -22.27 17.12 -10.06
C ASP A 552 -22.95 17.00 -11.44
N ILE A 553 -23.88 16.06 -11.59
CA ILE A 553 -24.68 15.91 -12.82
C ILE A 553 -25.54 17.14 -13.08
N PHE A 554 -26.20 17.68 -12.05
CA PHE A 554 -26.99 18.91 -12.17
C PHE A 554 -26.14 20.12 -12.54
N THR A 555 -24.92 20.22 -12.00
CA THR A 555 -24.03 21.35 -12.26
C THR A 555 -23.41 21.29 -13.66
N ASN A 556 -23.05 20.09 -14.13
CA ASN A 556 -22.48 19.88 -15.46
C ASN A 556 -23.52 19.83 -16.59
N PHE A 557 -24.79 19.48 -16.29
CA PHE A 557 -25.98 19.66 -17.14
C PHE A 557 -25.84 19.26 -18.62
N GLY A 558 -25.07 18.21 -18.93
CA GLY A 558 -24.80 17.79 -20.31
C GLY A 558 -23.90 18.75 -21.11
N LEU A 559 -23.39 19.82 -20.48
CA LEU A 559 -22.59 20.88 -21.11
C LEU A 559 -21.25 20.37 -21.64
N ASN A 560 -20.74 19.24 -21.12
CA ASN A 560 -19.50 18.64 -21.61
C ASN A 560 -19.65 18.16 -23.06
N VAL A 561 -20.72 17.41 -23.35
CA VAL A 561 -21.02 16.92 -24.70
C VAL A 561 -21.30 18.08 -25.65
N PHE A 562 -22.08 19.07 -25.18
CA PHE A 562 -22.35 20.29 -25.95
C PHE A 562 -21.05 21.03 -26.31
N LEU A 563 -20.20 21.30 -25.32
CA LEU A 563 -18.94 22.02 -25.52
C LEU A 563 -18.01 21.28 -26.48
N THR A 564 -17.84 19.97 -26.30
CA THR A 564 -17.00 19.17 -27.20
C THR A 564 -17.49 19.22 -28.63
N ARG A 565 -18.81 19.09 -28.85
CA ARG A 565 -19.40 19.08 -30.20
C ARG A 565 -19.30 20.44 -30.90
N GLU A 566 -19.67 21.53 -30.22
CA GLU A 566 -19.68 22.86 -30.85
C GLU A 566 -18.27 23.40 -31.11
N VAL A 567 -17.31 23.11 -30.22
CA VAL A 567 -15.90 23.49 -30.45
C VAL A 567 -15.25 22.63 -31.53
N ALA A 568 -15.56 21.33 -31.61
CA ALA A 568 -15.06 20.49 -32.70
C ALA A 568 -15.58 20.93 -34.08
N ARG A 569 -16.78 21.55 -34.14
CA ARG A 569 -17.35 22.12 -35.38
C ARG A 569 -16.68 23.43 -35.79
N ASP A 570 -16.43 24.32 -34.83
CA ASP A 570 -15.80 25.62 -35.08
C ASP A 570 -14.80 25.96 -33.95
N PRO A 571 -13.53 25.52 -34.09
CA PRO A 571 -12.50 25.76 -33.08
C PRO A 571 -12.25 27.24 -32.80
N SER A 572 -12.55 28.14 -33.75
CA SER A 572 -12.35 29.59 -33.58
C SER A 572 -13.26 30.22 -32.50
N LYS A 573 -14.35 29.52 -32.13
CA LYS A 573 -15.28 29.96 -31.08
C LYS A 573 -15.06 29.28 -29.73
N ALA A 574 -13.96 28.54 -29.58
CA ALA A 574 -13.61 27.79 -28.36
C ALA A 574 -13.79 28.60 -27.07
N TRP A 575 -13.19 29.80 -27.00
CA TRP A 575 -13.29 30.66 -25.83
C TRP A 575 -14.73 31.10 -25.52
N ARG A 576 -15.51 31.47 -26.54
CA ARG A 576 -16.91 31.90 -26.36
C ARG A 576 -17.75 30.78 -25.76
N TYR A 577 -17.63 29.55 -26.26
CA TYR A 577 -18.37 28.41 -25.71
C TYR A 577 -17.86 28.01 -24.33
N PHE A 578 -16.54 27.97 -24.11
CA PHE A 578 -15.97 27.65 -22.80
C PHE A 578 -16.38 28.66 -21.72
N TYR A 579 -16.33 29.96 -22.02
CA TYR A 579 -16.73 31.02 -21.09
C TYR A 579 -18.22 30.92 -20.73
N ASN A 580 -19.11 30.83 -21.72
CA ASN A 580 -20.56 30.78 -21.47
C ASN A 580 -20.98 29.48 -20.76
N THR A 581 -20.37 28.34 -21.09
CA THR A 581 -20.62 27.09 -20.34
C THR A 581 -20.10 27.17 -18.91
N SER A 582 -18.97 27.84 -18.66
CA SER A 582 -18.45 28.06 -17.30
C SER A 582 -19.35 28.98 -16.48
N VAL A 583 -19.88 30.07 -17.07
CA VAL A 583 -20.86 30.93 -16.42
C VAL A 583 -22.14 30.16 -16.09
N LEU A 584 -22.65 29.34 -17.02
CA LEU A 584 -23.83 28.52 -16.78
C LEU A 584 -23.59 27.48 -15.67
N ARG A 585 -22.43 26.82 -15.60
CA ARG A 585 -22.06 25.92 -14.50
C ARG A 585 -22.10 26.63 -13.14
N LEU A 586 -21.58 27.85 -13.04
CA LEU A 586 -21.63 28.64 -11.81
C LEU A 586 -23.07 28.99 -11.40
N LEU A 587 -23.93 29.37 -12.35
CA LEU A 587 -25.34 29.62 -12.08
C LEU A 587 -26.07 28.35 -11.63
N LEU A 588 -25.82 27.22 -12.29
CA LEU A 588 -26.41 25.93 -11.92
C LEU A 588 -25.91 25.43 -10.56
N MET A 589 -24.67 25.73 -10.19
CA MET A 589 -24.14 25.45 -8.86
C MET A 589 -24.89 26.24 -7.80
N LEU A 590 -25.17 27.53 -8.02
CA LEU A 590 -25.98 28.33 -7.06
C LEU A 590 -27.40 27.76 -6.90
N VAL A 591 -28.03 27.33 -7.99
CA VAL A 591 -29.32 26.62 -7.93
C VAL A 591 -29.18 25.30 -7.18
N GLY A 592 -28.09 24.57 -7.43
CA GLY A 592 -27.77 23.31 -6.77
C GLY A 592 -27.58 23.46 -5.25
N VAL A 593 -27.06 24.59 -4.74
CA VAL A 593 -26.98 24.86 -3.29
C VAL A 593 -28.38 24.88 -2.68
N VAL A 594 -29.32 25.58 -3.31
CA VAL A 594 -30.72 25.64 -2.82
C VAL A 594 -31.35 24.25 -2.84
N LEU A 595 -31.14 23.49 -3.91
CA LEU A 595 -31.64 22.12 -4.04
C LEU A 595 -31.00 21.17 -3.01
N LEU A 596 -29.70 21.31 -2.72
CA LEU A 596 -29.00 20.53 -1.71
C LEU A 596 -29.51 20.86 -0.31
N LEU A 597 -29.63 22.15 0.03
CA LEU A 597 -30.16 22.56 1.33
C LEU A 597 -31.61 22.11 1.51
N GLY A 598 -32.43 22.19 0.45
CA GLY A 598 -33.79 21.65 0.45
C GLY A 598 -33.81 20.13 0.67
N PHE A 599 -32.98 19.38 -0.06
CA PHE A 599 -32.84 17.94 0.11
C PHE A 599 -32.40 17.56 1.52
N LEU A 600 -31.36 18.21 2.06
CA LEU A 600 -30.86 17.95 3.41
C LEU A 600 -31.90 18.31 4.48
N SER A 601 -32.63 19.42 4.31
CA SER A 601 -33.69 19.83 5.23
C SER A 601 -34.82 18.80 5.27
N VAL A 602 -35.26 18.32 4.10
CA VAL A 602 -36.26 17.24 4.02
C VAL A 602 -35.71 15.96 4.64
N ARG A 603 -34.47 15.58 4.30
CA ARG A 603 -33.82 14.37 4.84
C ARG A 603 -33.71 14.40 6.36
N GLN A 604 -33.47 15.57 6.94
CA GLN A 604 -33.32 15.75 8.39
C GLN A 604 -34.66 15.85 9.13
N GLY A 605 -35.73 16.27 8.44
CA GLY A 605 -37.08 16.38 8.98
C GLY A 605 -37.98 15.15 8.81
N LEU A 606 -37.55 14.13 8.06
CA LEU A 606 -38.32 12.90 7.84
C LEU A 606 -38.39 12.02 9.11
N ALA A 607 -39.59 11.90 9.67
CA ALA A 607 -39.87 11.06 10.84
C ALA A 607 -39.65 9.56 10.56
N GLY A 608 -39.07 8.84 11.53
CA GLY A 608 -38.81 7.40 11.43
C GLY A 608 -37.45 7.00 10.86
N SER A 609 -36.53 7.95 10.66
CA SER A 609 -35.15 7.69 10.22
C SER A 609 -34.12 8.16 11.25
N THR A 610 -32.90 7.61 11.19
CA THR A 610 -31.75 8.18 11.88
C THR A 610 -31.35 9.49 11.18
N PRO A 611 -31.30 10.63 11.91
CA PRO A 611 -30.80 11.88 11.36
C PRO A 611 -29.36 11.72 10.87
N LEU A 612 -29.00 12.42 9.79
CA LEU A 612 -27.60 12.46 9.34
C LEU A 612 -26.71 13.01 10.45
N THR A 613 -25.55 12.39 10.65
CA THR A 613 -24.54 12.84 11.60
C THR A 613 -23.97 14.20 11.19
N GLN A 614 -23.43 14.95 12.15
CA GLN A 614 -22.75 16.23 11.84
C GLN A 614 -21.58 16.02 10.88
N GLU A 615 -20.86 14.91 11.03
CA GLU A 615 -19.77 14.52 10.13
C GLU A 615 -20.25 14.35 8.68
N ALA A 616 -21.40 13.68 8.47
CA ALA A 616 -21.99 13.50 7.15
C ALA A 616 -22.35 14.84 6.50
N LEU A 617 -22.99 15.74 7.25
CA LEU A 617 -23.40 17.06 6.75
C LEU A 617 -22.18 17.91 6.35
N ILE A 618 -21.14 17.94 7.18
CA ILE A 618 -19.89 18.66 6.90
C ILE A 618 -19.20 18.05 5.67
N ALA A 619 -19.11 16.73 5.58
CA ALA A 619 -18.50 16.05 4.44
C ALA A 619 -19.23 16.36 3.13
N ILE A 620 -20.57 16.31 3.12
CA ILE A 620 -21.38 16.69 1.95
C ILE A 620 -21.14 18.15 1.57
N GLY A 621 -21.13 19.07 2.54
CA GLY A 621 -20.86 20.49 2.29
C GLY A 621 -19.48 20.74 1.68
N LEU A 622 -18.44 20.10 2.22
CA LEU A 622 -17.07 20.21 1.70
C LEU A 622 -16.92 19.61 0.30
N LEU A 623 -17.51 18.43 0.04
CA LEU A 623 -17.54 17.85 -1.30
C LEU A 623 -18.25 18.77 -2.30
N TYR A 624 -19.35 19.40 -1.88
CA TYR A 624 -20.08 20.36 -2.71
C TYR A 624 -19.26 21.61 -3.01
N ILE A 625 -18.50 22.15 -2.05
CA ILE A 625 -17.55 23.25 -2.30
C ILE A 625 -16.49 22.82 -3.32
N GLY A 626 -15.98 21.59 -3.19
CA GLY A 626 -15.03 20.99 -4.13
C GLY A 626 -15.57 20.79 -5.55
N LEU A 627 -16.89 20.91 -5.75
CA LEU A 627 -17.56 20.77 -7.03
C LEU A 627 -17.24 21.91 -8.00
N LEU A 628 -16.99 23.13 -7.48
CA LEU A 628 -16.64 24.29 -8.30
C LEU A 628 -15.36 24.06 -9.14
N PRO A 629 -14.21 23.74 -8.52
CA PRO A 629 -13.02 23.44 -9.31
C PRO A 629 -13.16 22.17 -10.16
N ASN A 630 -13.93 21.17 -9.69
CA ASN A 630 -14.21 19.96 -10.45
C ASN A 630 -14.95 20.24 -11.78
N SER A 631 -16.05 20.99 -11.72
CA SER A 631 -16.89 21.28 -12.88
C SER A 631 -16.15 22.12 -13.94
N LEU A 632 -15.35 23.10 -13.50
CA LEU A 632 -14.50 23.89 -14.39
C LEU A 632 -13.39 23.05 -15.03
N SER A 633 -12.76 22.17 -14.25
CA SER A 633 -11.76 21.20 -14.76
C SER A 633 -12.38 20.27 -15.81
N THR A 634 -13.61 19.82 -15.58
CA THR A 634 -14.34 18.98 -16.54
C THR A 634 -14.66 19.74 -17.83
N GLY A 635 -14.94 21.04 -17.74
CA GLY A 635 -15.06 21.92 -18.91
C GLY A 635 -13.77 22.04 -19.71
N MET A 636 -12.61 22.11 -19.04
CA MET A 636 -11.30 22.09 -19.71
C MET A 636 -11.05 20.73 -20.38
N SER A 637 -11.38 19.62 -19.72
CA SER A 637 -11.32 18.27 -20.33
C SER A 637 -12.13 18.19 -21.62
N ALA A 638 -13.36 18.71 -21.61
CA ALA A 638 -14.23 18.75 -22.79
C ALA A 638 -13.60 19.55 -23.95
N LEU A 639 -12.84 20.61 -23.65
CA LEU A 639 -12.08 21.38 -24.62
C LEU A 639 -10.93 20.55 -25.22
N PHE A 640 -10.13 19.88 -24.40
CA PHE A 640 -9.08 18.97 -24.88
C PHE A 640 -9.64 17.86 -25.78
N TYR A 641 -10.78 17.28 -25.42
CA TYR A 641 -11.46 16.30 -26.28
C TYR A 641 -11.90 16.92 -27.61
N ALA A 642 -12.38 18.17 -27.62
CA ALA A 642 -12.76 18.87 -28.86
C ALA A 642 -11.58 19.04 -29.82
N PHE A 643 -10.39 19.30 -29.27
CA PHE A 643 -9.14 19.40 -30.02
C PHE A 643 -8.46 18.04 -30.27
N GLN A 644 -9.12 16.92 -29.97
CA GLN A 644 -8.59 15.56 -30.14
C GLN A 644 -7.31 15.26 -29.33
N GLN A 645 -7.13 15.93 -28.20
CA GLN A 645 -5.96 15.77 -27.32
C GLN A 645 -6.34 15.02 -26.03
N ALA A 646 -6.86 13.79 -26.18
CA ALA A 646 -7.38 12.98 -25.07
C ALA A 646 -6.32 12.55 -24.03
N GLU A 647 -5.04 12.62 -24.38
CA GLU A 647 -3.92 12.26 -23.51
C GLU A 647 -3.74 13.21 -22.31
N TYR A 648 -3.98 14.52 -22.49
CA TYR A 648 -3.76 15.49 -21.41
C TYR A 648 -4.78 15.30 -20.28
N PRO A 649 -6.11 15.20 -20.55
CA PRO A 649 -7.07 14.92 -19.50
C PRO A 649 -6.79 13.61 -18.76
N ALA A 650 -6.37 12.56 -19.47
CA ALA A 650 -6.03 11.28 -18.86
C ALA A 650 -4.80 11.40 -17.95
N ALA A 651 -3.73 12.06 -18.41
CA ALA A 651 -2.51 12.23 -17.63
C ALA A 651 -2.73 13.12 -16.40
N ILE A 652 -3.48 14.22 -16.56
CA ILE A 652 -3.82 15.12 -15.46
C ILE A 652 -4.75 14.41 -14.46
N SER A 653 -5.67 13.56 -14.91
CA SER A 653 -6.47 12.71 -14.02
C SER A 653 -5.59 11.78 -13.19
N THR A 654 -4.49 11.25 -13.74
CA THR A 654 -3.57 10.42 -12.96
C THR A 654 -2.84 11.22 -11.88
N ILE A 655 -2.41 12.45 -12.20
CA ILE A 655 -1.87 13.38 -11.19
C ILE A 655 -2.91 13.64 -10.11
N ALA A 656 -4.17 13.92 -10.49
CA ALA A 656 -5.27 14.13 -9.57
C ALA A 656 -5.50 12.92 -8.66
N THR A 657 -5.49 11.69 -9.20
CA THR A 657 -5.64 10.45 -8.42
C THR A 657 -4.49 10.27 -7.43
N ILE A 658 -3.24 10.55 -7.84
CA ILE A 658 -2.08 10.49 -6.95
C ILE A 658 -2.22 11.53 -5.82
N CYS A 659 -2.57 12.78 -6.15
CA CYS A 659 -2.84 13.83 -5.16
C CYS A 659 -3.96 13.44 -4.20
N LYS A 660 -5.09 12.93 -4.71
CA LYS A 660 -6.22 12.46 -3.92
C LYS A 660 -5.78 11.42 -2.89
N VAL A 661 -4.99 10.43 -3.31
CA VAL A 661 -4.52 9.37 -2.41
C VAL A 661 -3.50 9.89 -1.39
N ILE A 662 -2.57 10.76 -1.80
CA ILE A 662 -1.60 11.36 -0.88
C ILE A 662 -2.30 12.20 0.18
N PHE A 663 -3.15 13.15 -0.22
CA PHE A 663 -3.84 14.04 0.70
C PHE A 663 -4.90 13.29 1.51
N GLY A 664 -5.63 12.35 0.88
CA GLY A 664 -6.61 11.53 1.57
C GLY A 664 -5.97 10.64 2.64
N LEU A 665 -4.83 10.02 2.34
CA LEU A 665 -4.13 9.19 3.31
C LEU A 665 -3.46 10.02 4.41
N ALA A 666 -2.89 11.19 4.08
CA ALA A 666 -2.41 12.13 5.08
C ALA A 666 -3.55 12.55 6.04
N ALA A 667 -4.74 12.83 5.52
CA ALA A 667 -5.89 13.18 6.33
C ALA A 667 -6.32 12.04 7.27
N LEU A 668 -6.31 10.80 6.78
CA LEU A 668 -6.65 9.61 7.58
C LEU A 668 -5.62 9.32 8.67
N VAL A 669 -4.33 9.41 8.36
CA VAL A 669 -3.24 9.16 9.33
C VAL A 669 -3.22 10.24 10.42
N LEU A 670 -3.55 11.49 10.07
CA LEU A 670 -3.68 12.58 11.03
C LEU A 670 -4.97 12.53 11.86
N GLY A 671 -5.84 11.54 11.64
CA GLY A 671 -7.06 11.35 12.41
C GLY A 671 -8.22 12.27 12.02
N TYR A 672 -8.16 12.98 10.89
CA TYR A 672 -9.25 13.85 10.42
C TYR A 672 -10.44 13.08 9.82
N GLY A 673 -10.34 11.76 9.70
CA GLY A 673 -11.44 10.87 9.31
C GLY A 673 -12.11 11.26 7.99
N VAL A 674 -13.44 11.17 7.95
CA VAL A 674 -14.26 11.44 6.76
C VAL A 674 -14.21 12.90 6.33
N ILE A 675 -14.21 13.83 7.30
CA ILE A 675 -14.15 15.28 7.05
C ILE A 675 -12.82 15.63 6.35
N GLY A 676 -11.72 15.05 6.82
CA GLY A 676 -10.40 15.22 6.21
C GLY A 676 -10.34 14.71 4.76
N LEU A 677 -10.99 13.58 4.45
CA LEU A 677 -11.11 13.09 3.08
C LEU A 677 -11.90 14.05 2.18
N ALA A 678 -13.01 14.59 2.69
CA ALA A 678 -13.80 15.58 1.96
C ALA A 678 -12.98 16.86 1.70
N ALA A 679 -12.23 17.36 2.68
CA ALA A 679 -11.34 18.51 2.51
C ALA A 679 -10.20 18.25 1.50
N ALA A 680 -9.60 17.06 1.53
CA ALA A 680 -8.56 16.64 0.59
C ALA A 680 -9.05 16.65 -0.87
N SER A 681 -10.35 16.38 -1.10
CA SER A 681 -10.95 16.47 -2.43
C SER A 681 -10.93 17.89 -3.01
N ILE A 682 -11.14 18.92 -2.16
CA ILE A 682 -11.11 20.32 -2.58
C ILE A 682 -9.71 20.69 -3.06
N VAL A 683 -8.69 20.34 -2.26
CA VAL A 683 -7.28 20.59 -2.59
C VAL A 683 -6.93 19.90 -3.91
N THR A 684 -7.33 18.64 -4.07
CA THR A 684 -7.08 17.86 -5.28
C THR A 684 -7.77 18.47 -6.51
N ASN A 685 -9.05 18.83 -6.39
CA ASN A 685 -9.81 19.40 -7.50
C ASN A 685 -9.24 20.77 -7.90
N THR A 686 -8.82 21.60 -6.94
CA THR A 686 -8.16 22.88 -7.20
C THR A 686 -6.83 22.71 -7.92
N ILE A 687 -5.98 21.78 -7.47
CA ILE A 687 -4.72 21.47 -8.17
C ILE A 687 -5.00 20.99 -9.59
N THR A 688 -5.99 20.11 -9.76
CA THR A 688 -6.40 19.58 -11.07
C THR A 688 -6.83 20.71 -12.00
N LEU A 689 -7.67 21.63 -11.52
CA LEU A 689 -8.09 22.80 -12.29
C LEU A 689 -6.90 23.69 -12.68
N VAL A 690 -6.01 24.00 -11.73
CA VAL A 690 -4.84 24.84 -11.99
C VAL A 690 -3.95 24.21 -13.06
N VAL A 691 -3.67 22.90 -12.96
CA VAL A 691 -2.88 22.18 -13.96
C VAL A 691 -3.60 22.13 -15.32
N MET A 692 -4.91 21.83 -15.34
CA MET A 692 -5.73 21.84 -16.57
C MET A 692 -5.67 23.19 -17.29
N VAL A 693 -5.85 24.28 -16.56
CA VAL A 693 -5.81 25.64 -17.11
C VAL A 693 -4.40 25.99 -17.58
N TRP A 694 -3.37 25.61 -16.82
CA TRP A 694 -1.98 25.88 -17.17
C TRP A 694 -1.53 25.15 -18.44
N VAL A 695 -1.91 23.88 -18.60
CA VAL A 695 -1.63 23.10 -19.82
C VAL A 695 -2.52 23.59 -20.98
N GLY A 696 -3.80 23.85 -20.72
CA GLY A 696 -4.80 24.23 -21.73
C GLY A 696 -4.74 25.69 -22.19
N ARG A 697 -3.89 26.53 -21.60
CA ARG A 697 -3.76 27.95 -21.98
C ARG A 697 -3.35 28.14 -23.44
N GLY A 698 -2.63 27.19 -24.04
CA GLY A 698 -2.26 27.21 -25.45
C GLY A 698 -3.46 27.13 -26.38
N LEU A 699 -4.40 26.20 -26.11
CA LEU A 699 -5.63 26.02 -26.89
C LEU A 699 -6.46 27.30 -26.96
N LEU A 700 -6.51 28.03 -25.84
CA LEU A 700 -7.24 29.29 -25.74
C LEU A 700 -6.52 30.45 -26.45
N ARG A 701 -5.19 30.42 -26.54
CA ARG A 701 -4.36 31.41 -27.25
C ARG A 701 -4.34 31.18 -28.76
N ASP A 702 -4.27 29.94 -29.22
CA ASP A 702 -4.29 29.61 -30.65
C ASP A 702 -5.60 30.04 -31.32
N THR A 703 -6.68 30.05 -30.55
CA THR A 703 -7.97 30.63 -30.95
C THR A 703 -7.84 32.12 -31.27
N GLU A 704 -7.06 32.88 -30.49
CA GLU A 704 -6.81 34.30 -30.72
C GLU A 704 -6.05 34.53 -32.02
N ASN A 705 -5.02 33.71 -32.27
CA ASN A 705 -4.23 33.77 -33.50
C ASN A 705 -5.07 33.47 -34.75
N LEU A 706 -5.93 32.44 -34.68
CA LEU A 706 -6.87 32.10 -35.77
C LEU A 706 -7.87 33.22 -36.05
N THR A 707 -8.31 33.93 -35.00
CA THR A 707 -9.27 35.01 -35.12
C THR A 707 -8.62 36.29 -35.65
N GLN A 708 -7.37 36.56 -35.27
CA GLN A 708 -6.57 37.68 -35.75
C GLN A 708 -6.18 37.49 -37.22
N GLY A 709 -5.70 36.31 -37.61
CA GLY A 709 -5.35 36.00 -39.01
C GLY A 709 -6.54 36.11 -39.98
N ARG A 710 -7.76 35.77 -39.53
CA ARG A 710 -8.99 36.00 -40.29
C ARG A 710 -9.33 37.48 -40.46
N LYS A 711 -9.00 38.33 -39.49
CA LYS A 711 -9.17 39.78 -39.60
C LYS A 711 -8.15 40.39 -40.56
N ASP A 712 -6.91 39.92 -40.51
CA ASP A 712 -5.83 40.42 -41.36
C ASP A 712 -6.06 40.01 -42.83
N ALA A 713 -6.54 38.79 -43.10
CA ALA A 713 -6.99 38.36 -44.42
C ALA A 713 -8.17 39.19 -44.96
N LYS A 714 -9.13 39.54 -44.07
CA LYS A 714 -10.27 40.40 -44.41
C LYS A 714 -9.86 41.86 -44.65
N ALA A 715 -8.78 42.33 -44.02
CA ALA A 715 -8.19 43.65 -44.25
C ALA A 715 -7.40 43.72 -45.57
N GLN A 716 -7.01 42.57 -46.14
CA GLN A 716 -6.28 42.46 -47.42
C GLN A 716 -7.17 42.32 -48.66
N GLY A 717 -8.50 42.45 -48.53
CA GLY A 717 -9.39 42.65 -49.69
C GLY A 717 -9.96 41.39 -50.35
N GLU A 718 -9.94 40.23 -49.70
CA GLU A 718 -10.68 39.06 -50.18
C GLU A 718 -12.19 39.24 -49.93
N GLN A 719 -12.96 39.40 -51.00
CA GLN A 719 -14.43 39.47 -50.99
C GLN A 719 -15.03 38.09 -50.69
N GLU A 720 -15.47 37.89 -49.45
CA GLU A 720 -16.43 36.83 -49.12
C GLU A 720 -17.65 37.40 -48.39
N SER A 721 -18.83 37.01 -48.88
CA SER A 721 -20.14 37.57 -48.56
C SER A 721 -20.62 37.24 -47.14
N SER A 722 -20.97 38.29 -46.40
CA SER A 722 -21.99 38.36 -45.34
C SER A 722 -21.83 37.58 -44.01
N THR A 723 -21.83 38.35 -42.91
CA THR A 723 -22.40 38.04 -41.58
C THR A 723 -21.69 37.10 -40.59
N VAL A 724 -20.40 37.28 -40.26
CA VAL A 724 -19.90 36.86 -38.92
C VAL A 724 -18.81 37.80 -38.43
N SER A 725 -19.13 38.71 -37.51
CA SER A 725 -18.16 39.59 -36.81
C SER A 725 -18.04 39.25 -35.32
N ASP A 726 -18.14 37.99 -34.94
CA ASP A 726 -18.24 37.55 -33.54
C ASP A 726 -16.98 36.84 -33.03
N GLY A 727 -15.81 37.27 -33.49
CA GLY A 727 -14.50 36.70 -33.12
C GLY A 727 -13.81 37.34 -31.90
N VAL A 728 -14.37 38.39 -31.31
CA VAL A 728 -13.74 39.06 -30.15
C VAL A 728 -14.00 38.22 -28.89
N ARG A 729 -13.03 38.14 -27.96
CA ARG A 729 -13.26 37.68 -26.58
C ARG A 729 -14.43 38.46 -25.97
N SER A 730 -15.65 37.96 -26.16
CA SER A 730 -16.82 38.52 -25.53
C SER A 730 -16.81 38.05 -24.08
N TYR A 731 -16.42 38.94 -23.19
CA TYR A 731 -16.52 38.75 -21.74
C TYR A 731 -17.95 38.98 -21.22
N LYS A 732 -18.95 39.09 -22.13
CA LYS A 732 -20.35 39.25 -21.76
C LYS A 732 -21.09 37.92 -21.94
N PRO A 733 -21.83 37.44 -20.92
CA PRO A 733 -22.67 36.26 -21.04
C PRO A 733 -23.72 36.42 -22.15
N ASP A 734 -23.73 35.50 -23.11
CA ASP A 734 -24.70 35.47 -24.19
C ASP A 734 -25.95 34.71 -23.71
N ARG A 735 -26.99 35.47 -23.33
CA ARG A 735 -28.24 34.90 -22.81
C ARG A 735 -28.94 33.99 -23.81
N LYS A 736 -28.84 34.26 -25.12
CA LYS A 736 -29.48 33.44 -26.15
C LYS A 736 -28.77 32.09 -26.26
N LEU A 737 -27.43 32.13 -26.26
CA LEU A 737 -26.61 30.91 -26.27
C LEU A 737 -26.83 30.08 -25.00
N ILE A 738 -26.83 30.70 -23.82
CA ILE A 738 -27.08 30.03 -22.53
C ILE A 738 -28.46 29.35 -22.53
N ARG A 739 -29.51 30.03 -23.00
CA ARG A 739 -30.85 29.43 -23.11
C ARG A 739 -30.87 28.23 -24.08
N GLY A 740 -30.14 28.33 -25.19
CA GLY A 740 -29.95 27.21 -26.12
C GLY A 740 -29.23 26.01 -25.47
N MET A 741 -28.14 26.27 -24.73
CA MET A 741 -27.39 25.25 -23.99
C MET A 741 -28.27 24.50 -22.98
N VAL A 742 -29.15 25.19 -22.25
CA VAL A 742 -30.09 24.54 -21.32
C VAL A 742 -31.09 23.66 -22.07
N GLY A 743 -31.63 24.14 -23.20
CA GLY A 743 -32.58 23.38 -24.01
C GLY A 743 -31.99 22.09 -24.59
N GLU A 744 -30.73 22.14 -25.05
CA GLU A 744 -30.03 20.96 -25.57
C GLU A 744 -29.44 20.05 -24.48
N GLY A 745 -29.06 20.64 -23.34
CA GLY A 745 -28.43 19.93 -22.23
C GLY A 745 -29.41 19.13 -21.37
N TRP A 746 -30.66 19.59 -21.21
CA TRP A 746 -31.65 18.95 -20.32
C TRP A 746 -31.89 17.45 -20.63
N PRO A 747 -32.11 17.01 -21.88
CA PRO A 747 -32.30 15.58 -22.17
C PRO A 747 -31.06 14.74 -21.86
N LEU A 748 -29.86 15.29 -22.08
CA LEU A 748 -28.59 14.61 -21.78
C LEU A 748 -28.38 14.49 -20.28
N MET A 749 -28.66 15.56 -19.54
CA MET A 749 -28.62 15.59 -18.08
C MET A 749 -29.60 14.58 -17.49
N LEU A 750 -30.87 14.60 -17.94
CA LEU A 750 -31.91 13.68 -17.44
C LEU A 750 -31.53 12.22 -17.69
N ASN A 751 -31.01 11.89 -18.88
CA ASN A 751 -30.55 10.54 -19.18
C ASN A 751 -29.40 10.11 -18.26
N HIS A 752 -28.42 10.98 -18.05
CA HIS A 752 -27.30 10.68 -17.18
C HIS A 752 -27.74 10.54 -15.72
N PHE A 753 -28.65 11.40 -15.26
CA PHE A 753 -29.22 11.35 -13.92
C PHE A 753 -30.01 10.06 -13.68
N LEU A 754 -30.90 9.67 -14.61
CA LEU A 754 -31.65 8.41 -14.51
C LEU A 754 -30.72 7.19 -14.46
N ALA A 755 -29.68 7.16 -15.29
CA ALA A 755 -28.69 6.09 -15.27
C ALA A 755 -27.90 6.04 -13.95
N THR A 756 -27.58 7.18 -13.35
CA THR A 756 -26.91 7.25 -12.05
C THR A 756 -27.81 6.80 -10.90
N ILE A 757 -29.06 7.27 -10.88
CA ILE A 757 -30.06 6.90 -9.87
C ILE A 757 -30.30 5.39 -9.90
N PHE A 758 -30.40 4.79 -11.09
CA PHE A 758 -30.54 3.34 -11.25
C PHE A 758 -29.50 2.53 -10.46
N PHE A 759 -28.25 3.00 -10.40
CA PHE A 759 -27.16 2.29 -9.71
C PHE A 759 -26.96 2.68 -8.24
N GLN A 760 -27.54 3.78 -7.76
CA GLN A 760 -27.15 4.39 -6.47
C GLN A 760 -28.30 4.67 -5.51
N ILE A 761 -29.55 4.64 -5.98
CA ILE A 761 -30.70 5.06 -5.16
C ILE A 761 -30.94 4.13 -3.97
N ASP A 762 -30.61 2.85 -4.12
CA ASP A 762 -30.66 1.84 -3.07
C ASP A 762 -29.79 2.22 -1.87
N VAL A 763 -28.60 2.77 -2.07
CA VAL A 763 -27.73 3.22 -0.96
C VAL A 763 -28.37 4.34 -0.15
N VAL A 764 -29.04 5.28 -0.81
CA VAL A 764 -29.74 6.37 -0.12
C VAL A 764 -30.94 5.84 0.67
N ILE A 765 -31.63 4.83 0.15
CA ILE A 765 -32.75 4.16 0.84
C ILE A 765 -32.23 3.31 2.01
N ILE A 766 -31.12 2.58 1.84
CA ILE A 766 -30.46 1.84 2.93
C ILE A 766 -30.04 2.82 4.03
N GLN A 767 -29.39 3.93 3.69
CA GLN A 767 -28.96 4.92 4.67
C GLN A 767 -30.14 5.44 5.50
N TYR A 768 -31.27 5.71 4.84
CA TYR A 768 -32.48 6.18 5.49
C TYR A 768 -33.07 5.17 6.49
N PHE A 769 -33.17 3.88 6.13
CA PHE A 769 -33.82 2.86 6.97
C PHE A 769 -32.88 2.12 7.92
N GLN A 770 -31.59 2.02 7.59
CA GLN A 770 -30.63 1.10 8.23
C GLN A 770 -29.37 1.80 8.75
N GLY A 771 -29.16 3.09 8.41
CA GLY A 771 -28.04 3.89 8.88
C GLY A 771 -26.70 3.62 8.17
N ASP A 772 -25.66 4.33 8.61
CA ASP A 772 -24.39 4.44 7.88
C ASP A 772 -23.56 3.16 7.94
N THR A 773 -23.58 2.40 9.04
CA THR A 773 -22.83 1.14 9.16
C THR A 773 -23.20 0.14 8.08
N VAL A 774 -24.49 -0.03 7.81
CA VAL A 774 -24.99 -0.96 6.76
C VAL A 774 -24.63 -0.44 5.37
N VAL A 775 -24.67 0.88 5.16
CA VAL A 775 -24.19 1.49 3.91
C VAL A 775 -22.71 1.20 3.68
N GLY A 776 -21.88 1.27 4.73
CA GLY A 776 -20.46 0.95 4.64
C GLY A 776 -20.20 -0.50 4.28
N GLN A 777 -20.90 -1.43 4.93
CA GLN A 777 -20.84 -2.87 4.63
C GLN A 777 -21.28 -3.15 3.18
N TYR A 778 -22.42 -2.62 2.75
CA TYR A 778 -22.91 -2.72 1.38
C TYR A 778 -21.96 -2.06 0.36
N GLY A 779 -21.36 -0.94 0.75
CA GLY A 779 -20.38 -0.20 -0.05
C GLY A 779 -19.14 -1.00 -0.42
N VAL A 780 -18.75 -2.02 0.36
CA VAL A 780 -17.65 -2.93 -0.01
C VAL A 780 -17.97 -3.72 -1.28
N ALA A 781 -19.21 -4.22 -1.40
CA ALA A 781 -19.65 -4.93 -2.60
C ALA A 781 -19.57 -4.04 -3.84
N TYR A 782 -19.93 -2.75 -3.71
CA TYR A 782 -19.84 -1.79 -4.80
C TYR A 782 -18.43 -1.60 -5.30
N LYS A 783 -17.43 -1.60 -4.42
CA LYS A 783 -16.04 -1.43 -4.85
C LYS A 783 -15.59 -2.57 -5.76
N TRP A 784 -15.99 -3.81 -5.46
CA TRP A 784 -15.72 -4.97 -6.29
C TRP A 784 -16.45 -4.91 -7.63
N VAL A 785 -17.76 -4.65 -7.62
CA VAL A 785 -18.55 -4.53 -8.86
C VAL A 785 -18.00 -3.41 -9.75
N ASN A 786 -17.70 -2.26 -9.16
CA ASN A 786 -17.13 -1.11 -9.85
C ASN A 786 -15.72 -1.41 -10.41
N ALA A 787 -14.90 -2.21 -9.73
CA ALA A 787 -13.60 -2.63 -10.25
C ALA A 787 -13.75 -3.53 -11.49
N LEU A 788 -14.75 -4.42 -11.51
CA LEU A 788 -14.99 -5.36 -12.61
C LEU A 788 -15.66 -4.70 -13.83
N ASN A 789 -16.50 -3.68 -13.63
CA ASN A 789 -17.17 -2.96 -14.71
C ASN A 789 -16.23 -2.18 -15.66
N VAL A 790 -14.94 -2.13 -15.35
CA VAL A 790 -13.90 -1.64 -16.25
C VAL A 790 -13.74 -2.53 -17.50
N ILE A 791 -13.98 -3.84 -17.36
CA ILE A 791 -13.86 -4.83 -18.45
C ILE A 791 -14.84 -4.53 -19.61
N PRO A 792 -16.18 -4.47 -19.38
CA PRO A 792 -17.12 -4.17 -20.46
C PRO A 792 -16.95 -2.75 -21.01
N ALA A 793 -16.56 -1.77 -20.19
CA ALA A 793 -16.35 -0.39 -20.64
C ALA A 793 -15.24 -0.32 -21.71
N PHE A 794 -14.11 -1.02 -21.50
CA PHE A 794 -13.05 -1.06 -22.50
C PHE A 794 -13.39 -1.92 -23.71
N PHE A 795 -14.08 -3.02 -23.49
CA PHE A 795 -14.54 -3.88 -24.57
C PHE A 795 -15.50 -3.14 -25.52
N THR A 796 -16.45 -2.39 -24.97
CA THR A 796 -17.40 -1.57 -25.74
C THR A 796 -16.71 -0.40 -26.44
N MET A 797 -15.79 0.30 -25.77
CA MET A 797 -15.02 1.39 -26.37
C MET A 797 -14.22 0.92 -27.60
N ALA A 798 -13.64 -0.28 -27.55
CA ALA A 798 -12.90 -0.86 -28.68
C ALA A 798 -13.83 -1.29 -29.84
N LEU A 799 -15.04 -1.74 -29.54
CA LEU A 799 -16.00 -2.20 -30.55
C LEU A 799 -16.87 -1.08 -31.16
N LEU A 800 -16.97 0.07 -30.49
CA LEU A 800 -17.88 1.15 -30.86
C LEU A 800 -17.68 1.64 -32.31
N PRO A 801 -16.46 1.91 -32.82
CA PRO A 801 -16.29 2.40 -34.20
C PRO A 801 -16.78 1.38 -35.23
N VAL A 802 -16.53 0.09 -34.98
CA VAL A 802 -16.95 -1.00 -35.87
C VAL A 802 -18.47 -1.15 -35.85
N MET A 803 -19.08 -1.12 -34.66
CA MET A 803 -20.53 -1.24 -34.50
C MET A 803 -21.28 -0.04 -35.08
N SER A 804 -20.76 1.18 -34.92
CA SER A 804 -21.36 2.40 -35.47
C SER A 804 -21.39 2.41 -37.00
N ARG A 805 -20.30 1.93 -37.64
CA ARG A 805 -20.24 1.78 -39.09
C ARG A 805 -21.22 0.72 -39.58
N GLN A 806 -21.21 -0.46 -38.95
CA GLN A 806 -22.11 -1.56 -39.31
C GLN A 806 -23.58 -1.27 -39.07
N ALA A 807 -23.93 -0.43 -38.09
CA ALA A 807 -25.31 -0.02 -37.84
C ALA A 807 -25.98 0.65 -39.06
N HIS A 808 -25.19 1.33 -39.88
CA HIS A 808 -25.65 2.03 -41.09
C HIS A 808 -25.44 1.22 -42.36
N GLU A 809 -24.33 0.49 -42.46
CA GLU A 809 -23.91 -0.20 -43.69
C GLU A 809 -24.35 -1.68 -43.76
N ASP A 810 -24.29 -2.42 -42.64
CA ASP A 810 -24.54 -3.86 -42.61
C ASP A 810 -25.07 -4.31 -41.24
N LYS A 811 -26.40 -4.25 -41.10
CA LYS A 811 -27.10 -4.67 -39.88
C LYS A 811 -26.90 -6.15 -39.56
N GLN A 812 -26.65 -7.00 -40.56
CA GLN A 812 -26.46 -8.43 -40.35
C GLN A 812 -25.07 -8.72 -39.78
N ALA A 813 -24.05 -8.00 -40.24
CA ALA A 813 -22.73 -8.00 -39.61
C ALA A 813 -22.78 -7.43 -38.18
N LEU A 814 -23.55 -6.36 -37.94
CA LEU A 814 -23.76 -5.83 -36.59
C LEU A 814 -24.36 -6.91 -35.67
N LYS A 815 -25.41 -7.61 -36.12
CA LYS A 815 -26.05 -8.71 -35.37
C LYS A 815 -25.05 -9.78 -34.96
N ARG A 816 -24.23 -10.22 -35.90
CA ARG A 816 -23.25 -11.29 -35.72
C ARG A 816 -22.13 -10.87 -34.77
N ASN A 817 -21.62 -9.65 -34.93
CA ASN A 817 -20.59 -9.09 -34.06
C ASN A 817 -21.11 -8.84 -32.63
N TYR A 818 -22.35 -8.38 -32.48
CA TYR A 818 -23.01 -8.28 -31.19
C TYR A 818 -23.17 -9.66 -30.51
N GLY A 819 -23.60 -10.68 -31.26
CA GLY A 819 -23.71 -12.06 -30.74
C GLY A 819 -22.37 -12.62 -30.25
N LEU A 820 -21.29 -12.43 -31.03
CA LEU A 820 -19.93 -12.81 -30.65
C LEU A 820 -19.47 -12.05 -29.39
N ALA A 821 -19.72 -10.74 -29.35
CA ALA A 821 -19.37 -9.86 -28.24
C ALA A 821 -20.06 -10.28 -26.92
N ILE A 822 -21.36 -10.58 -26.94
CA ILE A 822 -22.08 -11.12 -25.78
C ILE A 822 -21.51 -12.46 -25.34
N LYS A 823 -21.28 -13.37 -26.29
CA LYS A 823 -20.75 -14.70 -26.00
C LYS A 823 -19.42 -14.61 -25.26
N LEU A 824 -18.52 -13.73 -25.70
CA LEU A 824 -17.23 -13.48 -25.04
C LEU A 824 -17.39 -12.87 -23.65
N LEU A 825 -18.21 -11.82 -23.50
CA LEU A 825 -18.43 -11.15 -22.21
C LEU A 825 -19.04 -12.09 -21.17
N VAL A 826 -20.08 -12.85 -21.54
CA VAL A 826 -20.76 -13.77 -20.63
C VAL A 826 -19.85 -14.95 -20.24
N SER A 827 -19.02 -15.44 -21.18
CA SER A 827 -18.02 -16.48 -20.91
C SER A 827 -16.95 -16.04 -19.90
N VAL A 828 -16.84 -14.74 -19.60
CA VAL A 828 -15.97 -14.20 -18.55
C VAL A 828 -16.78 -13.82 -17.31
N ALA A 829 -17.93 -13.17 -17.48
CA ALA A 829 -18.75 -12.65 -16.39
C ALA A 829 -19.25 -13.75 -15.44
N LEU A 830 -19.71 -14.88 -15.99
CA LEU A 830 -20.27 -15.98 -15.19
C LEU A 830 -19.23 -16.64 -14.26
N PRO A 831 -18.05 -17.12 -14.73
CA PRO A 831 -17.06 -17.71 -13.84
C PRO A 831 -16.52 -16.68 -12.85
N VAL A 832 -16.36 -15.41 -13.24
CA VAL A 832 -15.98 -14.33 -12.31
C VAL A 832 -17.00 -14.20 -11.17
N SER A 833 -18.30 -14.27 -11.48
CA SER A 833 -19.36 -14.21 -10.47
C SER A 833 -19.27 -15.36 -9.46
N VAL A 834 -18.95 -16.58 -9.94
CA VAL A 834 -18.74 -17.75 -9.07
C VAL A 834 -17.49 -17.60 -8.20
N VAL A 835 -16.36 -17.17 -8.77
CA VAL A 835 -15.11 -16.92 -8.02
C VAL A 835 -15.35 -15.92 -6.89
N PHE A 836 -15.99 -14.80 -7.19
CA PHE A 836 -16.27 -13.75 -6.20
C PHE A 836 -17.27 -14.21 -5.14
N THR A 837 -18.28 -15.00 -5.51
CA THR A 837 -19.22 -15.59 -4.55
C THR A 837 -18.49 -16.52 -3.57
N ALA A 838 -17.64 -17.41 -4.09
CA ALA A 838 -16.90 -18.38 -3.28
C ALA A 838 -15.85 -17.71 -2.39
N LEU A 839 -15.17 -16.67 -2.89
CA LEU A 839 -14.11 -15.97 -2.16
C LEU A 839 -14.58 -14.71 -1.42
N ALA A 840 -15.89 -14.42 -1.34
CA ALA A 840 -16.39 -13.16 -0.82
C ALA A 840 -15.91 -12.81 0.60
N PHE A 841 -15.81 -13.80 1.50
CA PHE A 841 -15.29 -13.62 2.86
C PHE A 841 -13.81 -13.24 2.85
N VAL A 842 -13.00 -13.93 2.03
CA VAL A 842 -11.57 -13.65 1.86
C VAL A 842 -11.38 -12.27 1.24
N LEU A 843 -12.08 -11.97 0.15
CA LEU A 843 -12.00 -10.70 -0.56
C LEU A 843 -12.42 -9.52 0.33
N THR A 844 -13.52 -9.65 1.07
CA THR A 844 -14.00 -8.61 2.01
C THR A 844 -13.04 -8.45 3.18
N GLY A 845 -12.56 -9.55 3.76
CA GLY A 845 -11.59 -9.51 4.86
C GLY A 845 -10.24 -8.89 4.44
N ILE A 846 -9.79 -9.15 3.21
CA ILE A 846 -8.62 -8.47 2.64
C ILE A 846 -8.93 -6.98 2.50
N LEU A 847 -10.01 -6.61 1.82
CA LEU A 847 -10.30 -5.23 1.44
C LEU A 847 -10.63 -4.33 2.64
N GLY A 848 -11.54 -4.73 3.52
CA GLY A 848 -12.02 -3.93 4.65
C GLY A 848 -11.51 -4.37 6.03
N GLY A 849 -11.09 -5.63 6.19
CA GLY A 849 -10.79 -6.23 7.49
C GLY A 849 -11.99 -6.96 8.11
N SER A 850 -11.79 -7.53 9.30
CA SER A 850 -12.82 -8.37 9.97
C SER A 850 -14.09 -7.59 10.33
N GLN A 851 -14.00 -6.28 10.56
CA GLN A 851 -15.15 -5.43 10.91
C GLN A 851 -16.24 -5.37 9.83
N PHE A 852 -15.92 -5.72 8.58
CA PHE A 852 -16.87 -5.76 7.47
C PHE A 852 -17.52 -7.14 7.28
N LEU A 853 -17.10 -8.15 8.05
CA LEU A 853 -17.66 -9.50 8.01
C LEU A 853 -18.73 -9.68 9.09
N PRO A 854 -19.80 -10.45 8.82
CA PRO A 854 -20.07 -11.18 7.57
C PRO A 854 -20.80 -10.35 6.51
N ASP A 855 -21.44 -9.23 6.87
CA ASP A 855 -22.43 -8.55 6.02
C ASP A 855 -21.87 -8.03 4.69
N GLY A 856 -20.67 -7.45 4.69
CA GLY A 856 -20.02 -6.99 3.45
C GLY A 856 -19.68 -8.13 2.49
N ALA A 857 -19.39 -9.33 3.04
CA ALA A 857 -19.16 -10.51 2.23
C ALA A 857 -20.48 -11.03 1.64
N ILE A 858 -21.55 -11.10 2.43
CA ILE A 858 -22.88 -11.50 1.95
C ILE A 858 -23.38 -10.53 0.87
N ALA A 859 -23.22 -9.22 1.07
CA ALA A 859 -23.53 -8.22 0.06
C ALA A 859 -22.76 -8.47 -1.24
N THR A 860 -21.46 -8.79 -1.15
CA THR A 860 -20.62 -9.12 -2.31
C THR A 860 -21.10 -10.41 -3.01
N GLN A 861 -21.47 -11.45 -2.25
CA GLN A 861 -21.99 -12.72 -2.80
C GLN A 861 -23.28 -12.51 -3.61
N LEU A 862 -24.17 -11.65 -3.14
CA LEU A 862 -25.43 -11.38 -3.82
C LEU A 862 -25.22 -10.44 -5.01
N MET A 863 -24.57 -9.29 -4.79
CA MET A 863 -24.52 -8.21 -5.77
C MET A 863 -23.67 -8.56 -7.00
N ILE A 864 -22.69 -9.48 -6.88
CA ILE A 864 -21.85 -9.88 -8.01
C ILE A 864 -22.66 -10.49 -9.16
N TRP A 865 -23.80 -11.13 -8.88
CA TRP A 865 -24.66 -11.72 -9.90
C TRP A 865 -25.41 -10.69 -10.76
N SER A 866 -25.31 -9.40 -10.44
CA SER A 866 -25.74 -8.33 -11.35
C SER A 866 -24.81 -8.20 -12.57
N ILE A 867 -23.54 -8.58 -12.46
CA ILE A 867 -22.51 -8.38 -13.49
C ILE A 867 -22.82 -9.05 -14.84
N PRO A 868 -23.20 -10.35 -14.90
CA PRO A 868 -23.48 -11.01 -16.18
C PRO A 868 -24.57 -10.30 -17.00
N ILE A 869 -25.61 -9.80 -16.33
CA ILE A 869 -26.72 -9.09 -16.96
C ILE A 869 -26.32 -7.64 -17.27
N GLY A 870 -25.68 -6.97 -16.31
CA GLY A 870 -25.19 -5.60 -16.47
C GLY A 870 -24.19 -5.44 -17.62
N TRP A 871 -23.33 -6.44 -17.87
CA TRP A 871 -22.41 -6.41 -19.01
C TRP A 871 -23.13 -6.58 -20.35
N ILE A 872 -24.18 -7.39 -20.41
CA ILE A 872 -25.07 -7.48 -21.58
C ILE A 872 -25.77 -6.13 -21.80
N ASN A 873 -26.32 -5.53 -20.74
CA ASN A 873 -26.98 -4.23 -20.80
C ASN A 873 -26.02 -3.13 -21.27
N SER A 874 -24.80 -3.10 -20.74
CA SER A 874 -23.76 -2.16 -21.15
C SER A 874 -23.51 -2.25 -22.65
N LEU A 875 -23.20 -3.44 -23.17
CA LEU A 875 -22.97 -3.63 -24.61
C LEU A 875 -24.21 -3.28 -25.46
N THR A 876 -25.39 -3.69 -25.01
CA THR A 876 -26.65 -3.45 -25.73
C THR A 876 -26.98 -1.97 -25.80
N GLN A 877 -26.77 -1.23 -24.70
CA GLN A 877 -26.94 0.22 -24.67
C GLN A 877 -26.07 0.90 -25.74
N TYR A 878 -24.80 0.52 -25.86
CA TYR A 878 -23.91 1.06 -26.89
C TYR A 878 -24.38 0.75 -28.31
N VAL A 879 -24.87 -0.46 -28.58
CA VAL A 879 -25.43 -0.81 -29.90
C VAL A 879 -26.70 -0.03 -30.20
N LEU A 880 -27.58 0.16 -29.23
CA LEU A 880 -28.78 0.98 -29.39
C LEU A 880 -28.46 2.46 -29.64
N ILE A 881 -27.38 2.98 -29.05
CA ILE A 881 -26.86 4.32 -29.35
C ILE A 881 -26.33 4.37 -30.79
N ALA A 882 -25.57 3.37 -31.23
CA ALA A 882 -25.07 3.28 -32.60
C ALA A 882 -26.20 3.19 -33.66
N LEU A 883 -27.40 2.75 -33.26
CA LEU A 883 -28.62 2.70 -34.08
C LEU A 883 -29.51 3.95 -33.94
N ASP A 884 -29.01 5.02 -33.31
CA ASP A 884 -29.73 6.28 -33.07
C ASP A 884 -31.02 6.17 -32.23
N LEU A 885 -31.16 5.11 -31.42
CA LEU A 885 -32.34 4.84 -30.58
C LEU A 885 -32.31 5.50 -29.19
N GLN A 886 -31.42 6.49 -28.97
CA GLN A 886 -31.17 7.12 -27.67
C GLN A 886 -32.43 7.60 -26.91
N ARG A 887 -33.45 8.10 -27.60
CA ARG A 887 -34.71 8.57 -26.96
C ARG A 887 -35.54 7.43 -26.37
N ARG A 888 -35.45 6.23 -26.97
CA ARG A 888 -36.16 5.03 -26.48
C ARG A 888 -35.42 4.40 -25.31
N ILE A 889 -34.09 4.52 -25.28
CA ILE A 889 -33.25 4.12 -24.14
C ILE A 889 -33.68 4.87 -22.87
N SER A 890 -33.95 6.18 -22.96
CA SER A 890 -34.45 6.98 -21.83
C SER A 890 -35.72 6.39 -21.21
N ARG A 891 -36.68 5.95 -22.04
CA ARG A 891 -37.94 5.35 -21.55
C ARG A 891 -37.69 4.03 -20.82
N ALA A 892 -36.75 3.22 -21.30
CA ALA A 892 -36.36 1.99 -20.62
C ALA A 892 -35.73 2.27 -19.24
N PHE A 893 -34.87 3.29 -19.13
CA PHE A 893 -34.33 3.71 -17.83
C PHE A 893 -35.41 4.20 -16.87
N VAL A 894 -36.41 4.94 -17.34
CA VAL A 894 -37.53 5.36 -16.47
C VAL A 894 -38.26 4.14 -15.88
N ILE A 895 -38.52 3.11 -16.70
CA ILE A 895 -39.16 1.87 -16.22
C ILE A 895 -38.27 1.18 -15.18
N ALA A 896 -36.98 1.02 -15.49
CA ALA A 896 -36.04 0.32 -14.61
C ALA A 896 -35.80 1.06 -13.29
N VAL A 897 -35.66 2.38 -13.31
CA VAL A 897 -35.52 3.22 -12.11
C VAL A 897 -36.80 3.19 -11.27
N SER A 898 -37.98 3.27 -11.90
CA SER A 898 -39.25 3.19 -11.18
C SER A 898 -39.40 1.84 -10.48
N PHE A 899 -39.08 0.74 -11.18
CA PHE A 899 -39.05 -0.59 -10.59
C PHE A 899 -38.07 -0.67 -9.42
N ASN A 900 -36.86 -0.14 -9.59
CA ASN A 900 -35.82 -0.16 -8.56
C ASN A 900 -36.25 0.60 -7.31
N ILE A 901 -36.74 1.84 -7.44
CA ILE A 901 -37.20 2.67 -6.32
C ILE A 901 -38.37 2.00 -5.58
N ILE A 902 -39.40 1.55 -6.31
CA ILE A 902 -40.58 0.93 -5.71
C ILE A 902 -40.19 -0.35 -4.96
N SER A 903 -39.41 -1.22 -5.60
CA SER A 903 -38.98 -2.48 -4.99
C SER A 903 -38.11 -2.24 -3.75
N ASN A 904 -37.19 -1.28 -3.82
CA ASN A 904 -36.32 -0.94 -2.70
C ASN A 904 -37.10 -0.34 -1.52
N LEU A 905 -38.08 0.54 -1.76
CA LEU A 905 -38.93 1.10 -0.71
C LEU A 905 -39.78 0.04 -0.01
N ILE A 906 -40.20 -1.01 -0.73
CA ILE A 906 -41.00 -2.11 -0.16
C ILE A 906 -40.11 -3.11 0.60
N PHE A 907 -38.98 -3.53 0.03
CA PHE A 907 -38.22 -4.67 0.53
C PHE A 907 -37.03 -4.33 1.43
N ILE A 908 -36.40 -3.15 1.30
CA ILE A 908 -35.27 -2.76 2.17
C ILE A 908 -35.67 -2.66 3.65
N PRO A 909 -36.84 -2.10 4.03
CA PRO A 909 -37.25 -2.09 5.43
C PRO A 909 -37.36 -3.49 6.05
N LEU A 910 -37.71 -4.49 5.25
CA LEU A 910 -37.94 -5.87 5.69
C LEU A 910 -36.67 -6.75 5.68
N TYR A 911 -35.79 -6.56 4.70
CA TYR A 911 -34.65 -7.44 4.46
C TYR A 911 -33.29 -6.73 4.34
N SER A 912 -33.23 -5.42 4.64
CA SER A 912 -32.01 -4.60 4.65
C SER A 912 -31.23 -4.69 3.33
N TYR A 913 -29.89 -4.65 3.37
CA TYR A 913 -29.00 -4.67 2.22
C TYR A 913 -29.16 -5.92 1.33
N ARG A 914 -29.69 -7.04 1.85
CA ARG A 914 -29.90 -8.26 1.06
C ARG A 914 -31.00 -8.05 0.01
N ALA A 915 -32.08 -7.35 0.37
CA ALA A 915 -33.11 -6.95 -0.58
C ALA A 915 -32.57 -6.00 -1.64
N ALA A 916 -31.74 -5.03 -1.25
CA ALA A 916 -31.11 -4.12 -2.21
C ALA A 916 -30.27 -4.88 -3.24
N ALA A 917 -29.41 -5.80 -2.79
CA ALA A 917 -28.57 -6.61 -3.68
C ALA A 917 -29.39 -7.45 -4.69
N VAL A 918 -30.49 -8.08 -4.25
CA VAL A 918 -31.39 -8.84 -5.13
C VAL A 918 -32.16 -7.91 -6.07
N THR A 919 -32.64 -6.78 -5.57
CA THR A 919 -33.36 -5.77 -6.36
C THR A 919 -32.48 -5.22 -7.48
N THR A 920 -31.18 -5.07 -7.25
CA THR A 920 -30.21 -4.67 -8.28
C THR A 920 -30.16 -5.69 -9.43
N ILE A 921 -30.13 -6.99 -9.15
CA ILE A 921 -30.19 -8.05 -10.19
C ILE A 921 -31.50 -7.97 -10.97
N LEU A 922 -32.63 -7.83 -10.26
CA LEU A 922 -33.95 -7.72 -10.88
C LEU A 922 -34.10 -6.45 -11.72
N SER A 923 -33.46 -5.36 -11.30
CA SER A 923 -33.45 -4.07 -12.01
C SER A 923 -32.64 -4.17 -13.31
N GLU A 924 -31.54 -4.91 -13.32
CA GLU A 924 -30.79 -5.23 -14.54
C GLU A 924 -31.65 -6.05 -15.53
N LEU A 925 -32.46 -7.00 -15.03
CA LEU A 925 -33.43 -7.71 -15.87
C LEU A 925 -34.54 -6.79 -16.40
N ALA A 926 -35.06 -5.90 -15.55
CA ALA A 926 -36.07 -4.91 -15.92
C ALA A 926 -35.56 -3.94 -17.00
N LEU A 927 -34.24 -3.73 -17.10
CA LEU A 927 -33.60 -2.95 -18.16
C LEU A 927 -33.30 -3.78 -19.41
N LEU A 928 -32.86 -5.04 -19.24
CA LEU A 928 -32.54 -5.96 -20.33
C LEU A 928 -33.75 -6.25 -21.22
N ILE A 929 -34.93 -6.42 -20.64
CA ILE A 929 -36.15 -6.76 -21.37
C ILE A 929 -36.50 -5.67 -22.41
N PRO A 930 -36.69 -4.39 -22.04
CA PRO A 930 -36.87 -3.30 -23.01
C PRO A 930 -35.75 -3.19 -24.04
N PHE A 931 -34.49 -3.35 -23.62
CA PHE A 931 -33.34 -3.28 -24.54
C PHE A 931 -33.37 -4.40 -25.57
N ALA A 932 -33.68 -5.63 -25.16
CA ALA A 932 -33.81 -6.77 -26.06
C ALA A 932 -34.94 -6.56 -27.08
N PHE A 933 -36.09 -6.00 -26.67
CA PHE A 933 -37.18 -5.67 -27.59
C PHE A 933 -36.78 -4.58 -28.60
N LEU A 934 -36.12 -3.51 -28.13
CA LEU A 934 -35.63 -2.45 -29.01
C LEU A 934 -34.62 -2.96 -30.03
N LEU A 935 -33.67 -3.80 -29.59
CA LEU A 935 -32.66 -4.39 -30.44
C LEU A 935 -33.27 -5.36 -31.46
N GLN A 936 -34.20 -6.21 -31.03
CA GLN A 936 -34.91 -7.14 -31.91
C GLN A 936 -35.69 -6.38 -32.99
N GLY A 937 -36.31 -5.25 -32.65
CA GLY A 937 -36.99 -4.39 -33.62
C GLY A 937 -36.05 -3.75 -34.65
N ALA A 938 -34.77 -3.54 -34.30
CA ALA A 938 -33.81 -2.84 -35.16
C ALA A 938 -32.93 -3.76 -36.02
N VAL A 939 -32.56 -4.93 -35.49
CA VAL A 939 -31.55 -5.84 -36.06
C VAL A 939 -32.11 -7.28 -36.27
N GLY A 940 -33.34 -7.54 -35.84
CA GLY A 940 -34.02 -8.84 -35.96
C GLY A 940 -33.82 -9.74 -34.74
N ARG A 941 -34.48 -10.91 -34.74
CA ARG A 941 -34.52 -11.83 -33.58
C ARG A 941 -33.14 -12.33 -33.18
N ILE A 942 -32.76 -12.11 -31.92
CA ILE A 942 -31.53 -12.64 -31.30
C ILE A 942 -31.82 -14.00 -30.68
N GLU A 943 -31.01 -15.00 -31.00
CA GLU A 943 -31.13 -16.36 -30.47
C GLU A 943 -30.45 -16.47 -29.09
N TRP A 944 -31.02 -15.82 -28.08
CA TRP A 944 -30.45 -15.73 -26.72
C TRP A 944 -30.06 -17.10 -26.13
N VAL A 945 -30.93 -18.11 -26.27
CA VAL A 945 -30.66 -19.46 -25.76
C VAL A 945 -29.39 -20.04 -26.39
N ARG A 946 -29.24 -19.91 -27.71
CA ARG A 946 -28.06 -20.41 -28.45
C ARG A 946 -26.78 -19.70 -28.03
N LEU A 947 -26.85 -18.42 -27.68
CA LEU A 947 -25.71 -17.63 -27.23
C LEU A 947 -25.24 -17.99 -25.81
N LEU A 948 -26.16 -18.31 -24.91
CA LEU A 948 -25.88 -18.38 -23.47
C LEU A 948 -25.75 -19.79 -22.91
N TRP A 949 -26.35 -20.82 -23.54
CA TRP A 949 -26.39 -22.16 -22.92
C TRP A 949 -25.02 -22.78 -22.67
N LYS A 950 -24.04 -22.60 -23.58
CA LYS A 950 -22.69 -23.19 -23.42
C LYS A 950 -21.94 -22.60 -22.21
N PRO A 951 -21.81 -21.26 -22.06
CA PRO A 951 -21.25 -20.67 -20.85
C PRO A 951 -22.00 -21.04 -19.57
N VAL A 952 -23.34 -21.10 -19.62
CA VAL A 952 -24.17 -21.45 -18.45
C VAL A 952 -23.93 -22.89 -18.00
N VAL A 953 -23.87 -23.86 -18.92
CA VAL A 953 -23.57 -25.26 -18.59
C VAL A 953 -22.16 -25.41 -18.01
N ALA A 954 -21.16 -24.76 -18.60
CA ALA A 954 -19.80 -24.76 -18.07
C ALA A 954 -19.74 -24.15 -16.65
N THR A 955 -20.48 -23.07 -16.42
CA THR A 955 -20.58 -22.42 -15.09
C THR A 955 -21.30 -23.31 -14.09
N GLY A 956 -22.37 -24.01 -14.49
CA GLY A 956 -23.06 -24.95 -13.61
C GLY A 956 -22.15 -26.07 -13.12
N ALA A 957 -21.31 -26.61 -14.01
CA ALA A 957 -20.30 -27.60 -13.63
C ALA A 957 -19.22 -27.02 -12.70
N MET A 958 -18.78 -25.77 -12.93
CA MET A 958 -17.88 -25.06 -12.03
C MET A 958 -18.49 -24.92 -10.62
N VAL A 959 -19.74 -24.49 -10.52
CA VAL A 959 -20.45 -24.34 -9.24
C VAL A 959 -20.53 -25.69 -8.51
N ALA A 960 -20.86 -26.78 -9.22
CA ALA A 960 -20.91 -28.11 -8.62
C ALA A 960 -19.56 -28.52 -8.00
N VAL A 961 -18.45 -28.32 -8.71
CA VAL A 961 -17.10 -28.61 -8.20
C VAL A 961 -16.75 -27.74 -7.00
N VAL A 962 -17.04 -26.43 -7.08
CA VAL A 962 -16.78 -25.50 -5.97
C VAL A 962 -17.54 -25.91 -4.71
N LEU A 963 -18.82 -26.29 -4.85
CA LEU A 963 -19.64 -26.73 -3.72
C LEU A 963 -19.15 -28.07 -3.13
N LEU A 964 -18.81 -29.04 -3.98
CA LEU A 964 -18.31 -30.35 -3.54
C LEU A 964 -16.96 -30.25 -2.80
N MET A 965 -16.09 -29.33 -3.20
CA MET A 965 -14.77 -29.15 -2.60
C MET A 965 -14.71 -28.08 -1.49
N ALA A 966 -15.81 -27.37 -1.22
CA ALA A 966 -15.85 -26.26 -0.28
C ALA A 966 -15.40 -26.64 1.14
N GLY A 967 -15.63 -27.89 1.56
CA GLY A 967 -15.25 -28.41 2.88
C GLY A 967 -13.75 -28.69 3.06
N LEU A 968 -12.97 -28.79 1.97
CA LEU A 968 -11.52 -29.02 2.02
C LEU A 968 -10.74 -27.69 2.10
N SER A 969 -10.97 -26.82 1.12
CA SER A 969 -10.37 -25.48 1.05
C SER A 969 -11.07 -24.67 -0.04
N GLN A 970 -11.53 -23.46 0.31
CA GLN A 970 -12.21 -22.56 -0.64
C GLN A 970 -11.32 -22.18 -1.83
N ILE A 971 -10.01 -21.98 -1.61
CA ILE A 971 -9.08 -21.60 -2.68
C ILE A 971 -8.88 -22.77 -3.66
N LEU A 972 -8.67 -23.99 -3.14
CA LEU A 972 -8.52 -25.17 -3.99
C LEU A 972 -9.80 -25.49 -4.77
N ALA A 973 -10.97 -25.33 -4.13
CA ALA A 973 -12.26 -25.51 -4.76
C ALA A 973 -12.46 -24.56 -5.95
N VAL A 974 -12.08 -23.29 -5.80
CA VAL A 974 -12.14 -22.28 -6.86
C VAL A 974 -11.16 -22.58 -7.99
N ILE A 975 -9.93 -23.00 -7.68
CA ILE A 975 -8.94 -23.38 -8.70
C ILE A 975 -9.45 -24.58 -9.52
N ALA A 976 -9.88 -25.65 -8.84
CA ALA A 976 -10.42 -26.84 -9.49
C ALA A 976 -11.67 -26.52 -10.33
N GLY A 977 -12.61 -25.75 -9.77
CA GLY A 977 -13.80 -25.29 -10.49
C GLY A 977 -13.47 -24.47 -11.73
N SER A 978 -12.48 -23.57 -11.64
CA SER A 978 -12.04 -22.73 -12.78
C SER A 978 -11.40 -23.56 -13.88
N VAL A 979 -10.64 -24.60 -13.54
CA VAL A 979 -10.09 -25.55 -14.52
C VAL A 979 -11.23 -26.32 -15.20
N VAL A 980 -12.20 -26.83 -14.43
CA VAL A 980 -13.36 -27.54 -14.97
C VAL A 980 -14.20 -26.65 -15.87
N TYR A 981 -14.42 -25.39 -15.49
CA TYR A 981 -15.07 -24.39 -16.33
C TYR A 981 -14.37 -24.28 -17.70
N LEU A 982 -13.05 -24.08 -17.70
CA LEU A 982 -12.26 -23.93 -18.92
C LEU A 982 -12.32 -25.20 -19.78
N VAL A 983 -12.18 -26.38 -19.18
CA VAL A 983 -12.22 -27.66 -19.90
C VAL A 983 -13.59 -27.88 -20.55
N ILE A 984 -14.67 -27.70 -19.80
CA ILE A 984 -16.04 -27.91 -20.33
C ILE A 984 -16.36 -26.84 -21.37
N LEU A 985 -16.00 -25.58 -21.13
CA LEU A 985 -16.21 -24.52 -22.10
C LEU A 985 -15.46 -24.84 -23.41
N LEU A 986 -14.18 -25.21 -23.35
CA LEU A 986 -13.42 -25.60 -24.55
C LEU A 986 -14.02 -26.83 -25.25
N ALA A 987 -14.49 -27.82 -24.49
CA ALA A 987 -15.15 -29.01 -25.03
C ALA A 987 -16.48 -28.70 -25.74
N LEU A 988 -17.26 -27.76 -25.21
CA LEU A 988 -18.52 -27.30 -25.82
C LEU A 988 -18.31 -26.42 -27.08
N LYS A 989 -17.06 -26.05 -27.39
CA LYS A 989 -16.67 -25.20 -28.53
C LYS A 989 -17.60 -23.98 -28.64
N PRO A 990 -17.51 -22.98 -27.72
CA PRO A 990 -18.43 -21.85 -27.70
C PRO A 990 -18.39 -21.05 -29.00
N LEU A 991 -17.21 -21.00 -29.61
CA LEU A 991 -16.95 -20.28 -30.85
C LEU A 991 -17.01 -21.22 -32.05
N ASP A 992 -17.76 -20.82 -33.07
CA ASP A 992 -17.83 -21.53 -34.35
C ASP A 992 -16.56 -21.25 -35.19
N ALA A 993 -16.28 -22.07 -36.21
CA ALA A 993 -15.04 -21.96 -37.01
C ALA A 993 -14.83 -20.56 -37.63
N GLU A 994 -15.92 -19.95 -38.12
CA GLU A 994 -15.93 -18.59 -38.68
C GLU A 994 -15.62 -17.51 -37.61
N GLU A 995 -16.07 -17.72 -36.37
CA GLU A 995 -15.77 -16.80 -35.26
C GLU A 995 -14.31 -16.94 -34.82
N LEU A 996 -13.79 -18.17 -34.81
CA LEU A 996 -12.39 -18.48 -34.46
C LEU A 996 -11.42 -17.91 -35.50
N GLU A 997 -11.76 -17.99 -36.79
CA GLU A 997 -10.98 -17.42 -37.88
C GLU A 997 -10.93 -15.88 -37.79
N ARG A 998 -12.02 -15.23 -37.37
CA ARG A 998 -12.06 -13.77 -37.14
C ARG A 998 -11.23 -13.33 -35.93
N LEU A 999 -11.10 -14.17 -34.92
CA LEU A 999 -10.27 -13.89 -33.74
C LEU A 999 -8.79 -14.22 -33.96
N ALA A 1000 -8.47 -15.09 -34.94
CA ALA A 1000 -7.12 -15.54 -35.23
C ALA A 1000 -6.07 -14.43 -35.48
N PRO A 1001 -6.37 -13.28 -36.14
CA PRO A 1001 -5.42 -12.18 -36.33
C PRO A 1001 -5.07 -11.43 -35.03
N ILE A 1002 -5.92 -11.55 -34.01
CA ILE A 1002 -5.84 -10.83 -32.73
C ILE A 1002 -5.15 -11.72 -31.67
N LEU A 1003 -5.18 -13.04 -31.83
CA LEU A 1003 -4.54 -13.98 -30.92
C LEU A 1003 -3.00 -13.98 -31.09
N PRO A 1004 -2.22 -13.79 -30.00
CA PRO A 1004 -0.76 -13.61 -30.07
C PRO A 1004 0.00 -14.82 -30.64
N PHE A 1005 -0.59 -16.02 -30.60
CA PHE A 1005 0.06 -17.27 -30.97
C PHE A 1005 0.27 -17.49 -32.49
N LYS A 1006 -0.54 -16.89 -33.38
CA LYS A 1006 -0.41 -17.09 -34.84
C LYS A 1006 0.54 -16.10 -35.53
N ARG A 1007 0.80 -14.93 -34.94
CA ARG A 1007 1.81 -14.00 -35.48
C ARG A 1007 3.23 -14.58 -35.43
N LEU A 1008 3.51 -15.50 -34.51
CA LEU A 1008 4.81 -16.18 -34.41
C LEU A 1008 5.01 -17.25 -35.48
N THR A 1009 3.95 -17.95 -35.92
CA THR A 1009 4.05 -18.97 -36.96
C THR A 1009 4.04 -18.38 -38.37
N GLN A 1010 3.25 -17.34 -38.64
CA GLN A 1010 3.26 -16.65 -39.94
C GLN A 1010 4.55 -15.89 -40.22
N LYS A 1011 5.19 -15.31 -39.18
CA LYS A 1011 6.47 -14.63 -39.34
C LYS A 1011 7.62 -15.62 -39.63
N ARG A 1012 7.57 -16.82 -39.02
CA ARG A 1012 8.50 -17.92 -39.31
C ARG A 1012 8.35 -18.51 -40.71
N SER A 1013 7.12 -18.58 -41.25
CA SER A 1013 6.92 -19.05 -42.62
C SER A 1013 7.31 -18.01 -43.68
N ALA A 1014 7.20 -16.71 -43.36
CA ALA A 1014 7.67 -15.65 -44.25
C ALA A 1014 9.20 -15.50 -44.24
N GLU A 1015 9.85 -15.65 -43.08
CA GLU A 1015 11.32 -15.64 -42.95
C GLU A 1015 11.99 -16.91 -43.51
N ASN A 1016 11.26 -18.00 -43.71
CA ASN A 1016 11.75 -19.22 -44.38
C ASN A 1016 11.47 -19.24 -45.90
N ALA A 1017 10.69 -18.28 -46.40
CA ALA A 1017 10.34 -18.14 -47.82
C ALA A 1017 11.07 -16.97 -48.52
N SER A 1018 11.81 -16.17 -47.75
CA SER A 1018 12.82 -15.21 -48.22
C SER A 1018 14.22 -15.76 -47.97
#